data_AF-A0A1G8H6P9-F1
#
_entry.id   AF-A0A1G8H6P9-F1
#
_cell.length_a   1.000
_cell.length_b   1.000
_cell.length_c   1.000
_cell.angle_alpha   90.00
_cell.angle_beta   90.00
_cell.angle_gamma   90.00
#
_symmetry.space_group_name_H-M   'P 1'
#
loop_
_entity.id
_entity.type
_entity.pdbx_description
1 polymer ?
#
loop_
_entity_poly.entity_id
_entity_poly.type
_entity_poly.pdbx_seq_one_letter_code
_entity_poly.pdbx_strand_id
1 'polypeptide(L)'
;MPGRFRRSAVAFVAVLAMAMFGGVPASHAQEPEPAAGLVVLGSRALGFGEDVPFRGNHDEVTVTVPVPTGLTPRSLDAVVEMPADVQRGWIDVESDGRTLARIDLPGAPATDAPVSIPLDGATVDRNAVAVTLRITLVPLEAICPQDWFGRSVTLRDTRVVYDGTPTDPTVIADFLPPVLERLDVYVPESPTDAESAAALALSTAIVAYYGAQPVQVRVRPLPGTTTTPTEADGPFERSVVVRETGDAATELVPAPAGPGALVLTGDDRTLMDQARLVTSHVSSVAVDARAIAGAMDRPPQLAPDSTTLGGLGLGTLTARGVGQVQVELTIDQSRLGRASGNLRIHLQGNYSPPPDNQSGLLTVSIGDQVLDSWPADDTGTIDRWIDVPDEDLGRYTTLDVTLQNTGGTNQCGLEQPSTLTIFPQSEVSSSATPGNPSGFQALPQALLPAVQVAGTVGGFDDTARAVAILTGLQSLTTVSLDPEWVPVDEAVSSGAPAVLVVADGALPEGVNPPLTETDGVTLELASPTADGSTTLTLGSQTNFAALQAWVDNGREVLLAGSTADPAELDRTLRWLAADPDRWAGLSGDVLFTAEGRDPVDLSLPPDSSQQPSESLPGVAVAVLYTAGALAVIGVILAVVAATRPRRSPHDAD
;
A
#
# COMPACT_ATOMS: atom_id res chain seq x y z
N MET A 1 73.54 -6.10 -7.92
CA MET A 1 73.87 -7.52 -7.65
C MET A 1 75.18 -7.59 -6.89
N PRO A 2 75.41 -8.56 -6.00
CA PRO A 2 74.51 -9.44 -5.23
C PRO A 2 74.81 -9.32 -3.71
N GLY A 3 74.13 -9.96 -2.75
CA GLY A 3 73.02 -10.88 -2.79
C GLY A 3 72.97 -11.69 -1.49
N ARG A 4 71.73 -11.97 -1.08
CA ARG A 4 71.22 -13.19 -0.41
C ARG A 4 71.38 -13.38 1.11
N PHE A 5 70.20 -13.29 1.74
CA PHE A 5 69.58 -14.24 2.68
C PHE A 5 70.31 -14.64 3.96
N ARG A 6 69.68 -14.35 5.10
CA ARG A 6 69.23 -15.42 6.00
C ARG A 6 68.13 -14.96 6.96
N ARG A 7 67.27 -15.93 7.27
CA ARG A 7 66.12 -15.89 8.16
C ARG A 7 66.53 -15.75 9.63
N SER A 8 65.61 -15.14 10.39
CA SER A 8 65.10 -15.56 11.71
C SER A 8 65.40 -14.65 12.89
N ALA A 9 64.28 -14.12 13.39
CA ALA A 9 63.86 -14.02 14.79
C ALA A 9 64.18 -12.76 15.60
N VAL A 10 63.08 -12.32 16.23
CA VAL A 10 62.93 -11.63 17.52
C VAL A 10 62.69 -10.12 17.49
N ALA A 11 61.51 -9.81 18.05
CA ALA A 11 61.07 -8.61 18.75
C ALA A 11 60.85 -7.33 17.94
N PHE A 12 59.59 -6.90 17.92
CA PHE A 12 59.33 -5.53 18.34
C PHE A 12 58.07 -5.44 19.19
N VAL A 13 58.27 -4.80 20.33
CA VAL A 13 57.31 -4.42 21.36
C VAL A 13 56.22 -3.55 20.71
N ALA A 14 54.97 -3.97 20.81
CA ALA A 14 53.82 -3.12 20.49
C ALA A 14 53.29 -2.51 21.78
N VAL A 15 53.42 -1.19 21.87
CA VAL A 15 52.94 -0.32 22.94
C VAL A 15 51.42 -0.42 23.04
N LEU A 16 50.93 -0.69 24.25
CA LEU A 16 49.53 -0.65 24.63
C LEU A 16 49.03 0.81 24.55
N ALA A 17 48.21 1.14 23.55
CA ALA A 17 47.39 2.34 23.55
C ALA A 17 45.95 1.92 23.90
N MET A 18 45.62 2.07 25.18
CA MET A 18 44.28 1.86 25.73
C MET A 18 43.41 3.05 25.32
N ALA A 19 42.70 2.92 24.19
CA ALA A 19 41.63 3.83 23.82
C ALA A 19 40.32 3.33 24.45
N MET A 20 39.91 3.98 25.54
CA MET A 20 38.58 3.81 26.11
C MET A 20 37.55 4.40 25.13
N PHE A 21 36.86 3.53 24.38
CA PHE A 21 35.61 3.91 23.72
C PHE A 21 34.51 3.90 24.78
N GLY A 22 34.22 5.07 25.35
CA GLY A 22 32.96 5.31 26.03
C GLY A 22 31.84 5.30 24.99
N GLY A 23 30.94 4.34 25.09
CA GLY A 23 29.69 4.35 24.33
C GLY A 23 28.88 5.57 24.77
N VAL A 24 28.66 6.50 23.84
CA VAL A 24 27.66 7.56 24.02
C VAL A 24 26.31 6.88 23.79
N PRO A 25 25.36 6.91 24.74
CA PRO A 25 24.02 6.45 24.45
C PRO A 25 23.44 7.34 23.34
N ALA A 26 22.95 6.73 22.28
CA ALA A 26 22.12 7.42 21.31
C ALA A 26 20.86 7.89 22.05
N SER A 27 20.83 9.17 22.40
CA SER A 27 19.59 9.83 22.80
C SER A 27 18.76 9.97 21.54
N HIS A 28 17.70 9.18 21.40
CA HIS A 28 16.60 9.57 20.52
C HIS A 28 16.16 10.97 20.96
N ALA A 29 16.26 11.96 20.08
CA ALA A 29 15.65 13.25 20.33
C ALA A 29 14.15 13.01 20.40
N GLN A 30 13.59 13.15 21.60
CA GLN A 30 12.16 13.11 21.81
C GLN A 30 11.57 14.31 21.07
N GLU A 31 10.71 14.04 20.09
CA GLU A 31 10.02 15.08 19.32
C GLU A 31 9.30 16.00 20.33
N PRO A 32 9.46 17.34 20.21
CA PRO A 32 8.91 18.25 21.20
C PRO A 32 7.40 18.05 21.29
N GLU A 33 6.90 17.76 22.51
CA GLU A 33 5.46 17.70 22.76
C GLU A 33 4.82 19.01 22.27
N PRO A 34 3.69 18.92 21.53
CA PRO A 34 2.96 20.11 21.12
C PRO A 34 2.65 20.98 22.33
N ALA A 35 2.75 22.29 22.17
CA ALA A 35 2.29 23.21 23.23
C ALA A 35 0.82 22.91 23.57
N ALA A 36 0.46 23.05 24.85
CA ALA A 36 -0.91 22.75 25.31
C ALA A 36 -1.98 23.45 24.44
N GLY A 37 -2.94 22.67 23.93
CA GLY A 37 -4.00 23.15 23.04
C GLY A 37 -3.67 23.09 21.54
N LEU A 38 -2.54 22.49 21.16
CA LEU A 38 -2.20 22.17 19.78
C LEU A 38 -2.39 20.69 19.49
N VAL A 39 -3.03 20.40 18.37
CA VAL A 39 -3.10 19.05 17.80
C VAL A 39 -2.29 19.05 16.50
N VAL A 40 -1.47 18.03 16.30
CA VAL A 40 -0.66 17.87 15.09
C VAL A 40 -0.99 16.52 14.48
N LEU A 41 -1.43 16.52 13.21
CA LEU A 41 -1.70 15.30 12.45
C LEU A 41 -0.73 15.20 11.28
N GLY A 42 -0.08 14.05 11.13
CA GLY A 42 0.85 13.79 10.04
C GLY A 42 0.15 13.46 8.72
N SER A 43 0.91 13.49 7.62
CA SER A 43 0.41 13.31 6.25
C SER A 43 -0.36 12.01 6.05
N ARG A 44 0.13 10.90 6.63
CA ARG A 44 -0.53 9.59 6.57
C ARG A 44 -1.92 9.64 7.21
N ALA A 45 -2.04 10.15 8.44
CA ALA A 45 -3.34 10.29 9.13
C ALA A 45 -4.34 11.19 8.37
N LEU A 46 -3.83 12.13 7.57
CA LEU A 46 -4.64 13.02 6.74
C LEU A 46 -4.95 12.45 5.35
N GLY A 47 -4.35 11.31 4.97
CA GLY A 47 -4.52 10.68 3.67
C GLY A 47 -3.77 11.39 2.53
N PHE A 48 -2.72 12.16 2.83
CA PHE A 48 -1.93 12.88 1.82
C PHE A 48 -0.84 12.02 1.16
N GLY A 49 -0.61 10.80 1.66
CA GLY A 49 0.57 10.01 1.32
C GLY A 49 1.83 10.52 2.03
N GLU A 50 2.99 10.11 1.55
CA GLU A 50 4.29 10.55 2.12
C GLU A 50 4.71 11.94 1.62
N ASP A 51 4.41 12.19 0.35
CA ASP A 51 4.94 13.31 -0.42
C ASP A 51 3.81 14.03 -1.16
N VAL A 52 3.90 15.36 -1.25
CA VAL A 52 3.10 16.17 -2.18
C VAL A 52 4.02 16.68 -3.29
N PRO A 53 4.10 15.97 -4.44
CA PRO A 53 4.99 16.36 -5.53
C PRO A 53 4.36 17.43 -6.42
N PHE A 54 5.18 18.34 -6.92
CA PHE A 54 4.86 19.29 -7.98
C PHE A 54 5.66 18.98 -9.25
N ARG A 55 4.97 18.90 -10.39
CA ARG A 55 5.56 18.52 -11.68
C ARG A 55 5.82 19.76 -12.53
N GLY A 56 7.04 19.88 -13.04
CA GLY A 56 7.36 21.02 -13.90
C GLY A 56 7.72 22.29 -13.13
N ASN A 57 7.78 23.41 -13.86
CA ASN A 57 8.06 24.73 -13.29
C ASN A 57 6.80 25.54 -12.94
N HIS A 58 5.62 25.07 -13.34
CA HIS A 58 4.32 25.59 -12.92
C HIS A 58 3.38 24.40 -12.75
N ASP A 59 2.87 24.22 -11.55
CA ASP A 59 1.96 23.14 -11.22
C ASP A 59 0.94 23.59 -10.19
N GLU A 60 -0.15 22.85 -10.06
CA GLU A 60 -1.22 23.11 -9.12
C GLU A 60 -1.66 21.79 -8.47
N VAL A 61 -1.56 21.73 -7.14
CA VAL A 61 -1.99 20.58 -6.34
C VAL A 61 -3.04 21.04 -5.35
N THR A 62 -4.17 20.34 -5.26
CA THR A 62 -5.19 20.61 -4.24
C THR A 62 -5.07 19.58 -3.12
N VAL A 63 -4.93 20.08 -1.88
CA VAL A 63 -4.87 19.27 -0.66
C VAL A 63 -6.17 19.49 0.11
N THR A 64 -6.81 18.40 0.56
CA THR A 64 -8.05 18.45 1.34
C THR A 64 -7.76 18.08 2.79
N VAL A 65 -7.71 19.05 3.67
CA VAL A 65 -7.40 18.91 5.10
C VAL A 65 -8.68 18.59 5.88
N PRO A 66 -8.83 17.39 6.48
CA PRO A 66 -9.94 17.10 7.39
C PRO A 66 -9.91 18.03 8.62
N VAL A 67 -11.08 18.47 9.08
CA VAL A 67 -11.23 19.36 10.24
C VAL A 67 -12.14 18.70 11.28
N PRO A 68 -11.57 18.01 12.28
CA PRO A 68 -12.34 17.44 13.38
C PRO A 68 -13.11 18.50 14.17
N THR A 69 -14.29 18.15 14.67
CA THR A 69 -15.12 19.06 15.47
C THR A 69 -14.39 19.57 16.71
N GLY A 70 -14.43 20.87 16.95
CA GLY A 70 -13.71 21.54 18.04
C GLY A 70 -12.28 21.94 17.71
N LEU A 71 -11.79 21.58 16.52
CA LEU A 71 -10.51 22.03 15.99
C LEU A 71 -10.66 23.07 14.89
N THR A 72 -9.64 23.93 14.75
CA THR A 72 -9.49 24.85 13.62
C THR A 72 -8.08 24.72 13.04
N PRO A 73 -7.94 24.48 11.72
CA PRO A 73 -6.62 24.33 11.10
C PRO A 73 -5.87 25.65 11.12
N ARG A 74 -4.60 25.63 11.53
CA ARG A 74 -3.72 26.79 11.62
C ARG A 74 -2.71 26.82 10.46
N SER A 75 -1.96 25.74 10.29
CA SER A 75 -0.92 25.66 9.26
C SER A 75 -0.73 24.24 8.76
N LEU A 76 -0.31 24.14 7.49
CA LEU A 76 0.30 22.94 6.92
C LEU A 76 1.80 23.16 6.90
N ASP A 77 2.52 22.42 7.74
CA ASP A 77 3.96 22.47 7.85
C ASP A 77 4.56 21.30 7.08
N ALA A 78 5.63 21.55 6.34
CA ALA A 78 6.29 20.53 5.51
C ALA A 78 7.78 20.82 5.37
N VAL A 79 8.50 19.87 4.80
CA VAL A 79 9.89 20.00 4.40
C VAL A 79 9.95 20.04 2.87
N VAL A 80 10.46 21.13 2.30
CA VAL A 80 10.58 21.26 0.84
C VAL A 80 11.92 20.72 0.34
N GLU A 81 11.87 19.88 -0.68
CA GLU A 81 13.01 19.49 -1.49
C GLU A 81 13.02 20.27 -2.80
N MET A 82 14.09 21.03 -3.02
CA MET A 82 14.26 21.87 -4.19
C MET A 82 15.30 21.28 -5.17
N PRO A 83 14.98 21.17 -6.48
CA PRO A 83 15.94 20.81 -7.51
C PRO A 83 17.12 21.79 -7.59
N ALA A 84 18.32 21.30 -7.91
CA ALA A 84 19.55 22.09 -7.95
C ALA A 84 19.53 23.26 -8.96
N ASP A 85 18.71 23.17 -10.02
CA ASP A 85 18.72 24.09 -11.16
C ASP A 85 17.72 25.27 -11.00
N VAL A 86 17.13 25.45 -9.80
CA VAL A 86 16.12 26.48 -9.50
C VAL A 86 16.74 27.69 -8.80
N GLN A 87 16.62 28.87 -9.38
CA GLN A 87 17.09 30.12 -8.77
C GLN A 87 16.16 30.62 -7.66
N ARG A 88 14.85 30.61 -7.93
CA ARG A 88 13.80 31.08 -7.01
C ARG A 88 12.49 30.36 -7.31
N GLY A 89 11.63 30.25 -6.31
CA GLY A 89 10.26 29.79 -6.49
C GLY A 89 9.34 30.27 -5.39
N TRP A 90 8.05 30.13 -5.59
CA TRP A 90 7.04 30.42 -4.56
C TRP A 90 5.82 29.51 -4.74
N ILE A 91 5.05 29.38 -3.67
CA ILE A 91 3.73 28.72 -3.66
C ILE A 91 2.67 29.77 -3.37
N ASP A 92 1.73 29.93 -4.29
CA ASP A 92 0.48 30.65 -4.07
C ASP A 92 -0.54 29.70 -3.42
N VAL A 93 -1.13 30.12 -2.30
CA VAL A 93 -2.04 29.32 -1.50
C VAL A 93 -3.44 29.90 -1.64
N GLU A 94 -4.39 29.11 -2.14
CA GLU A 94 -5.76 29.56 -2.42
C GLU A 94 -6.79 28.64 -1.76
N SER A 95 -7.91 29.21 -1.32
CA SER A 95 -9.07 28.45 -0.84
C SER A 95 -10.34 29.14 -1.36
N ASP A 96 -11.21 28.36 -2.00
CA ASP A 96 -12.45 28.85 -2.65
C ASP A 96 -12.22 30.05 -3.58
N GLY A 97 -11.16 29.99 -4.39
CA GLY A 97 -10.76 31.04 -5.33
C GLY A 97 -10.19 32.32 -4.68
N ARG A 98 -9.96 32.32 -3.37
CA ARG A 98 -9.34 33.42 -2.63
C ARG A 98 -7.91 33.07 -2.24
N THR A 99 -6.96 33.92 -2.61
CA THR A 99 -5.57 33.82 -2.14
C THR A 99 -5.50 34.05 -0.63
N LEU A 100 -4.96 33.07 0.09
CA LEU A 100 -4.68 33.12 1.52
C LEU A 100 -3.29 33.69 1.78
N ALA A 101 -2.28 33.20 1.06
CA ALA A 101 -0.89 33.59 1.21
C ALA A 101 -0.05 33.31 -0.04
N ARG A 102 1.14 33.90 -0.08
CA ARG A 102 2.24 33.52 -0.98
C ARG A 102 3.45 33.18 -0.12
N ILE A 103 4.02 32.00 -0.33
CA ILE A 103 5.16 31.48 0.41
C ILE A 103 6.36 31.40 -0.52
N ASP A 104 7.39 32.20 -0.25
CA ASP A 104 8.65 32.11 -0.99
C ASP A 104 9.40 30.83 -0.61
N LEU A 105 9.84 30.09 -1.62
CA LEU A 105 10.67 28.90 -1.44
C LEU A 105 12.15 29.29 -1.33
N PRO A 106 12.96 28.54 -0.58
CA PRO A 106 14.39 28.77 -0.53
C PRO A 106 15.04 28.62 -1.92
N GLY A 107 16.09 29.39 -2.19
CA GLY A 107 16.89 29.21 -3.41
C GLY A 107 17.66 27.89 -3.38
N ALA A 108 17.87 27.26 -4.54
CA ALA A 108 18.54 25.97 -4.62
C ALA A 108 20.08 26.06 -4.40
N PRO A 109 20.74 24.95 -4.00
CA PRO A 109 20.12 23.70 -3.54
C PRO A 109 19.59 23.87 -2.11
N ALA A 110 18.34 23.45 -1.91
CA ALA A 110 17.74 23.34 -0.59
C ALA A 110 17.21 21.92 -0.45
N THR A 111 17.95 21.12 0.31
CA THR A 111 17.50 19.84 0.84
C THR A 111 17.08 20.11 2.28
N ASP A 112 15.90 19.64 2.67
CA ASP A 112 15.40 19.70 4.04
C ASP A 112 15.02 21.11 4.57
N ALA A 113 14.50 21.99 3.72
CA ALA A 113 14.10 23.32 4.17
C ALA A 113 12.66 23.32 4.72
N PRO A 114 12.41 23.75 5.97
CA PRO A 114 11.06 23.81 6.51
C PRO A 114 10.26 24.93 5.86
N VAL A 115 9.00 24.65 5.57
CA VAL A 115 8.01 25.60 5.06
C VAL A 115 6.73 25.50 5.90
N SER A 116 6.07 26.62 6.15
CA SER A 116 4.79 26.68 6.85
C SER A 116 3.78 27.43 5.98
N ILE A 117 2.73 26.73 5.58
CA ILE A 117 1.65 27.24 4.75
C ILE A 117 0.47 27.59 5.68
N PRO A 118 0.12 28.88 5.83
CA PRO A 118 -0.98 29.27 6.71
C PRO A 118 -2.31 28.83 6.13
N LEU A 119 -3.16 28.28 7.00
CA LEU A 119 -4.54 27.86 6.69
C LEU A 119 -5.58 28.82 7.29
N ASP A 120 -5.13 29.86 7.99
CA ASP A 120 -5.99 30.86 8.62
C ASP A 120 -6.96 31.50 7.59
N GLY A 121 -8.25 31.42 7.92
CA GLY A 121 -9.32 31.96 7.09
C GLY A 121 -9.70 31.08 5.89
N ALA A 122 -9.10 29.90 5.71
CA ALA A 122 -9.60 28.94 4.74
C ALA A 122 -11.05 28.54 5.06
N THR A 123 -11.85 28.28 4.02
CA THR A 123 -13.27 27.96 4.20
C THR A 123 -13.42 26.50 4.61
N VAL A 124 -14.02 26.25 5.77
CA VAL A 124 -14.40 24.89 6.21
C VAL A 124 -15.76 24.55 5.62
N ASP A 125 -15.81 23.50 4.81
CA ASP A 125 -17.05 22.89 4.30
C ASP A 125 -17.08 21.41 4.70
N ARG A 126 -18.21 20.94 5.25
CA ARG A 126 -18.42 19.53 5.65
C ARG A 126 -17.22 18.90 6.37
N ASN A 127 -16.72 19.59 7.41
CA ASN A 127 -15.58 19.15 8.23
C ASN A 127 -14.28 18.94 7.43
N ALA A 128 -14.05 19.70 6.35
CA ALA A 128 -12.80 19.71 5.61
C ALA A 128 -12.50 21.10 5.04
N VAL A 129 -11.23 21.33 4.75
CA VAL A 129 -10.74 22.52 4.04
C VAL A 129 -10.00 22.07 2.79
N ALA A 130 -10.45 22.52 1.62
CA ALA A 130 -9.69 22.37 0.39
C ALA A 130 -8.79 23.59 0.17
N VAL A 131 -7.50 23.35 0.00
CA VAL A 131 -6.49 24.37 -0.32
C VAL A 131 -5.77 23.98 -1.59
N THR A 132 -5.72 24.92 -2.53
CA THR A 132 -4.99 24.81 -3.78
C THR A 132 -3.62 25.45 -3.62
N LEU A 133 -2.57 24.67 -3.85
CA LEU A 133 -1.17 25.07 -3.83
C LEU A 133 -0.69 25.20 -5.28
N ARG A 134 -0.39 26.43 -5.73
CA ARG A 134 0.15 26.69 -7.06
C ARG A 134 1.62 27.04 -6.96
N ILE A 135 2.48 26.20 -7.52
CA ILE A 135 3.92 26.46 -7.55
C ILE A 135 4.31 27.27 -8.77
N THR A 136 5.33 28.11 -8.63
CA THR A 136 6.03 28.75 -9.75
C THR A 136 7.53 28.71 -9.48
N LEU A 137 8.28 28.15 -10.43
CA LEU A 137 9.74 27.99 -10.37
C LEU A 137 10.42 28.79 -11.48
N VAL A 138 11.54 29.41 -11.12
CA VAL A 138 12.40 30.16 -12.06
C VAL A 138 13.78 29.50 -12.07
N PRO A 139 14.28 29.04 -13.24
CA PRO A 139 15.56 28.37 -13.33
C PRO A 139 16.74 29.34 -13.11
N LEU A 140 17.93 28.79 -12.88
CA LEU A 140 19.19 29.53 -12.95
C LEU A 140 19.40 30.15 -14.34
N GLU A 141 20.03 31.32 -14.38
CA GLU A 141 20.33 32.00 -15.64
C GLU A 141 21.13 31.09 -16.59
N ALA A 142 20.77 31.12 -17.88
CA ALA A 142 21.39 30.32 -18.95
C ALA A 142 21.29 28.78 -18.81
N ILE A 143 20.46 28.27 -17.89
CA ILE A 143 20.05 26.86 -17.87
C ILE A 143 18.64 26.74 -18.46
N CYS A 144 18.50 25.89 -19.48
CA CYS A 144 17.21 25.35 -19.93
C CYS A 144 17.10 23.95 -19.31
N PRO A 145 16.39 23.72 -18.19
CA PRO A 145 16.17 22.36 -17.74
C PRO A 145 15.39 21.62 -18.82
N GLN A 146 16.04 20.64 -19.44
CA GLN A 146 15.46 19.79 -20.50
C GLN A 146 14.41 18.84 -19.90
N ASP A 147 14.53 18.57 -18.60
CA ASP A 147 13.66 17.68 -17.85
C ASP A 147 13.31 18.34 -16.51
N TRP A 148 12.11 18.89 -16.43
CA TRP A 148 11.52 19.36 -15.18
C TRP A 148 10.70 18.25 -14.47
N PHE A 149 10.57 17.07 -15.08
CA PHE A 149 9.77 15.96 -14.57
C PHE A 149 10.61 15.00 -13.73
N GLY A 150 11.87 14.75 -14.10
CA GLY A 150 12.80 13.93 -13.32
C GLY A 150 13.38 14.61 -12.07
N ARG A 151 13.06 15.90 -11.84
CA ARG A 151 13.50 16.70 -10.68
C ARG A 151 12.36 17.62 -10.21
N SER A 152 11.33 17.04 -9.60
CA SER A 152 10.18 17.76 -9.04
C SER A 152 10.55 18.51 -7.74
N VAL A 153 9.75 19.53 -7.41
CA VAL A 153 9.69 20.03 -6.03
C VAL A 153 8.75 19.12 -5.26
N THR A 154 9.15 18.70 -4.06
CA THR A 154 8.33 17.82 -3.23
C THR A 154 8.18 18.42 -1.84
N LEU A 155 6.96 18.39 -1.30
CA LEU A 155 6.72 18.63 0.12
C LEU A 155 6.70 17.27 0.84
N ARG A 156 7.70 17.03 1.68
CA ARG A 156 7.81 15.85 2.53
C ARG A 156 7.38 16.15 3.96
N ASP A 157 7.17 15.09 4.74
CA ASP A 157 6.89 15.17 6.18
C ASP A 157 5.77 16.15 6.52
N THR A 158 4.76 16.18 5.64
CA THR A 158 3.66 17.13 5.75
C THR A 158 2.88 16.85 7.03
N ARG A 159 2.59 17.89 7.81
CA ARG A 159 1.78 17.82 9.02
C ARG A 159 0.85 19.02 9.09
N VAL A 160 -0.35 18.85 9.63
CA VAL A 160 -1.27 19.95 9.88
C VAL A 160 -1.34 20.22 11.37
N VAL A 161 -1.16 21.49 11.72
CA VAL A 161 -1.29 22.00 13.08
C VAL A 161 -2.68 22.59 13.24
N TYR A 162 -3.37 22.20 14.31
CA TYR A 162 -4.70 22.68 14.68
C TYR A 162 -4.66 23.37 16.04
N ASP A 163 -5.54 24.35 16.19
CA ASP A 163 -5.92 24.92 17.48
C ASP A 163 -7.16 24.26 18.03
N GLY A 164 -7.24 24.17 19.37
CA GLY A 164 -8.44 23.78 20.09
C GLY A 164 -8.34 22.41 20.74
N THR A 165 -9.49 21.77 20.95
CA THR A 165 -9.56 20.42 21.52
C THR A 165 -10.66 19.66 20.80
N PRO A 166 -10.41 18.42 20.35
CA PRO A 166 -11.44 17.59 19.74
C PRO A 166 -12.65 17.46 20.66
N THR A 167 -13.85 17.52 20.08
CA THR A 167 -15.11 17.33 20.81
C THR A 167 -15.53 15.87 20.72
N ASP A 168 -15.84 15.27 21.87
CA ASP A 168 -16.35 13.90 21.94
C ASP A 168 -17.75 13.79 21.33
N PRO A 169 -18.07 12.67 20.66
CA PRO A 169 -19.38 12.46 20.08
C PRO A 169 -20.44 12.30 21.17
N THR A 170 -21.61 12.92 20.97
CA THR A 170 -22.79 12.74 21.84
C THR A 170 -23.94 11.99 21.18
N VAL A 171 -23.83 11.74 19.87
CA VAL A 171 -24.82 11.04 19.04
C VAL A 171 -24.11 10.09 18.08
N ILE A 172 -24.83 9.10 17.54
CA ILE A 172 -24.24 8.11 16.62
C ILE A 172 -23.73 8.76 15.33
N ALA A 173 -24.44 9.77 14.82
CA ALA A 173 -24.05 10.50 13.60
C ALA A 173 -22.64 11.12 13.66
N ASP A 174 -22.15 11.45 14.86
CA ASP A 174 -20.86 12.09 15.07
C ASP A 174 -19.78 11.09 15.52
N PHE A 175 -20.13 9.80 15.66
CA PHE A 175 -19.24 8.78 16.24
C PHE A 175 -17.95 8.63 15.43
N LEU A 176 -18.04 8.56 14.10
CA LEU A 176 -16.88 8.48 13.22
C LEU A 176 -16.33 9.89 12.95
N PRO A 177 -15.13 10.25 13.47
CA PRO A 177 -14.52 11.55 13.24
C PRO A 177 -14.02 11.71 11.79
N PRO A 178 -13.70 12.94 11.33
CA PRO A 178 -13.05 13.13 10.03
C PRO A 178 -11.65 12.49 9.88
N VAL A 179 -11.02 12.15 11.01
CA VAL A 179 -9.73 11.43 11.09
C VAL A 179 -9.82 10.38 12.18
N LEU A 180 -9.55 9.13 11.83
CA LEU A 180 -9.50 7.99 12.76
C LEU A 180 -8.16 7.28 12.60
N GLU A 181 -7.36 7.26 13.67
CA GLU A 181 -6.07 6.57 13.68
C GLU A 181 -6.23 5.10 14.06
N ARG A 182 -7.15 4.81 15.00
CA ARG A 182 -7.33 3.46 15.55
C ARG A 182 -8.80 3.12 15.83
N LEU A 183 -9.18 1.89 15.46
CA LEU A 183 -10.44 1.25 15.82
C LEU A 183 -10.15 0.01 16.67
N ASP A 184 -10.70 -0.03 17.89
CA ASP A 184 -10.70 -1.22 18.74
C ASP A 184 -12.08 -1.90 18.66
N VAL A 185 -12.12 -3.11 18.11
CA VAL A 185 -13.34 -3.93 18.00
C VAL A 185 -13.32 -5.00 19.10
N TYR A 186 -14.24 -4.87 20.04
CA TYR A 186 -14.40 -5.79 21.16
C TYR A 186 -15.42 -6.88 20.82
N VAL A 187 -15.00 -8.13 20.88
CA VAL A 187 -15.85 -9.33 20.72
C VAL A 187 -15.66 -10.26 21.92
N PRO A 188 -16.61 -11.15 22.25
CA PRO A 188 -16.42 -12.12 23.33
C PRO A 188 -15.18 -13.01 23.15
N GLU A 189 -14.65 -13.57 24.25
CA GLU A 189 -13.53 -14.54 24.20
C GLU A 189 -13.87 -15.82 23.42
N SER A 190 -15.15 -16.11 23.25
CA SER A 190 -15.66 -17.20 22.41
C SER A 190 -16.78 -16.61 21.54
N PRO A 191 -16.42 -15.88 20.48
CA PRO A 191 -17.40 -15.20 19.65
C PRO A 191 -18.25 -16.23 18.89
N THR A 192 -19.51 -15.90 18.67
CA THR A 192 -20.35 -16.66 17.74
C THR A 192 -19.96 -16.37 16.30
N ASP A 193 -20.48 -17.16 15.35
CA ASP A 193 -20.29 -16.89 13.93
C ASP A 193 -20.87 -15.53 13.52
N ALA A 194 -22.01 -15.14 14.11
CA ALA A 194 -22.63 -13.84 13.88
C ALA A 194 -21.78 -12.68 14.41
N GLU A 195 -21.17 -12.83 15.59
CA GLU A 195 -20.25 -11.83 16.15
C GLU A 195 -18.97 -11.70 15.33
N SER A 196 -18.42 -12.83 14.87
CA SER A 196 -17.23 -12.85 13.99
C SER A 196 -17.52 -12.20 12.64
N ALA A 197 -18.66 -12.54 12.02
CA ALA A 197 -19.10 -11.93 10.77
C ALA A 197 -19.32 -10.42 10.92
N ALA A 198 -20.01 -9.98 11.98
CA ALA A 198 -20.25 -8.56 12.24
C ALA A 198 -18.95 -7.79 12.50
N ALA A 199 -17.99 -8.39 13.21
CA ALA A 199 -16.67 -7.78 13.43
C ALA A 199 -15.88 -7.64 12.13
N LEU A 200 -15.89 -8.64 11.25
CA LEU A 200 -15.26 -8.57 9.93
C LEU A 200 -15.88 -7.48 9.08
N ALA A 201 -17.21 -7.50 8.92
CA ALA A 201 -17.94 -6.54 8.09
C ALA A 201 -17.80 -5.10 8.60
N LEU A 202 -17.88 -4.88 9.92
CA LEU A 202 -17.66 -3.55 10.51
C LEU A 202 -16.25 -3.04 10.23
N SER A 203 -15.24 -3.89 10.44
CA SER A 203 -13.84 -3.52 10.32
C SER A 203 -13.47 -3.17 8.88
N THR A 204 -13.87 -4.00 7.90
CA THR A 204 -13.64 -3.70 6.48
C THR A 204 -14.44 -2.48 6.04
N ALA A 205 -15.70 -2.34 6.48
CA ALA A 205 -16.50 -1.17 6.12
C ALA A 205 -15.89 0.14 6.65
N ILE A 206 -15.30 0.14 7.85
CA ILE A 206 -14.63 1.33 8.40
C ILE A 206 -13.35 1.65 7.62
N VAL A 207 -12.51 0.65 7.31
CA VAL A 207 -11.32 0.90 6.47
C VAL A 207 -11.72 1.44 5.09
N ALA A 208 -12.76 0.89 4.48
CA ALA A 208 -13.30 1.39 3.21
C ALA A 208 -13.84 2.83 3.33
N TYR A 209 -14.45 3.18 4.46
CA TYR A 209 -15.00 4.51 4.73
C TYR A 209 -13.92 5.60 4.78
N TYR A 210 -12.77 5.31 5.41
CA TYR A 210 -11.65 6.25 5.54
C TYR A 210 -10.71 6.26 4.32
N GLY A 211 -10.74 5.21 3.50
CA GLY A 211 -10.06 5.15 2.21
C GLY A 211 -8.55 5.37 2.33
N ALA A 212 -8.06 6.51 1.86
CA ALA A 212 -6.63 6.85 1.85
C ALA A 212 -6.05 7.12 3.25
N GLN A 213 -6.89 7.33 4.28
CA GLN A 213 -6.42 7.44 5.66
C GLN A 213 -6.25 6.03 6.25
N PRO A 214 -5.04 5.62 6.65
CA PRO A 214 -4.81 4.31 7.22
C PRO A 214 -5.39 4.24 8.63
N VAL A 215 -6.36 3.34 8.82
CA VAL A 215 -6.96 3.06 10.14
C VAL A 215 -6.36 1.77 10.70
N GLN A 216 -5.75 1.84 11.89
CA GLN A 216 -5.32 0.64 12.59
C GLN A 216 -6.52 -0.04 13.23
N VAL A 217 -6.85 -1.26 12.80
CA VAL A 217 -7.91 -2.06 13.42
C VAL A 217 -7.32 -3.10 14.35
N ARG A 218 -7.85 -3.18 15.58
CA ARG A 218 -7.46 -4.18 16.57
C ARG A 218 -8.69 -4.90 17.09
N VAL A 219 -8.64 -6.22 17.11
CA VAL A 219 -9.66 -7.03 17.77
C VAL A 219 -9.24 -7.29 19.21
N ARG A 220 -10.16 -7.09 20.15
CA ARG A 220 -9.89 -7.13 21.60
C ARG A 220 -10.88 -8.07 22.29
N PRO A 221 -10.44 -8.91 23.23
CA PRO A 221 -11.35 -9.79 23.92
C PRO A 221 -12.21 -9.00 24.91
N LEU A 222 -13.48 -9.35 24.99
CA LEU A 222 -14.47 -8.74 25.87
C LEU A 222 -14.83 -9.72 27.00
N PRO A 223 -14.41 -9.46 28.26
CA PRO A 223 -14.59 -10.41 29.35
C PRO A 223 -16.07 -10.60 29.75
N GLY A 224 -16.52 -11.86 29.79
CA GLY A 224 -17.85 -12.21 30.30
C GLY A 224 -18.99 -11.52 29.56
N THR A 225 -19.89 -10.86 30.30
CA THR A 225 -21.09 -10.19 29.75
C THR A 225 -21.00 -8.66 29.77
N THR A 226 -19.80 -8.10 29.94
CA THR A 226 -19.63 -6.64 29.91
C THR A 226 -19.83 -6.10 28.50
N THR A 227 -20.31 -4.86 28.40
CA THR A 227 -20.40 -4.08 27.17
C THR A 227 -19.53 -2.82 27.23
N THR A 228 -18.67 -2.73 28.25
CA THR A 228 -17.75 -1.61 28.43
C THR A 228 -16.36 -2.00 27.93
N PRO A 229 -15.74 -1.20 27.03
CA PRO A 229 -14.34 -1.36 26.66
C PRO A 229 -13.41 -1.38 27.88
N THR A 230 -12.28 -2.08 27.76
CA THR A 230 -11.31 -2.21 28.86
C THR A 230 -10.26 -1.12 28.88
N GLU A 231 -10.04 -0.45 27.75
CA GLU A 231 -9.13 0.68 27.59
C GLU A 231 -9.93 1.94 27.24
N ALA A 232 -9.39 3.11 27.62
CA ALA A 232 -9.96 4.39 27.24
C ALA A 232 -9.40 4.83 25.88
N ASP A 233 -10.26 5.36 25.03
CA ASP A 233 -9.90 5.85 23.71
C ASP A 233 -9.28 7.24 23.78
N GLY A 234 -8.32 7.51 22.89
CA GLY A 234 -7.89 8.86 22.54
C GLY A 234 -8.89 9.61 21.64
N PRO A 235 -8.63 10.90 21.34
CA PRO A 235 -9.54 11.72 20.53
C PRO A 235 -9.75 11.22 19.10
N PHE A 236 -8.77 10.52 18.52
CA PHE A 236 -8.81 9.92 17.17
C PHE A 236 -8.87 8.40 17.21
N GLU A 237 -9.35 7.85 18.32
CA GLU A 237 -9.53 6.41 18.51
C GLU A 237 -10.99 6.11 18.80
N ARG A 238 -11.49 4.97 18.36
CA ARG A 238 -12.87 4.56 18.62
C ARG A 238 -12.95 3.10 19.01
N SER A 239 -13.75 2.83 20.03
CA SER A 239 -14.10 1.50 20.48
C SER A 239 -15.51 1.11 20.04
N VAL A 240 -15.64 -0.08 19.47
CA VAL A 240 -16.94 -0.69 19.15
C VAL A 240 -17.03 -2.06 19.81
N VAL A 241 -18.12 -2.31 20.51
CA VAL A 241 -18.44 -3.60 21.13
C VAL A 241 -19.47 -4.31 20.25
N VAL A 242 -19.15 -5.51 19.80
CA VAL A 242 -20.05 -6.38 19.05
C VAL A 242 -20.50 -7.51 19.95
N ARG A 243 -21.82 -7.67 20.11
CA ARG A 243 -22.37 -8.71 20.98
C ARG A 243 -23.71 -9.26 20.48
N GLU A 244 -23.79 -10.57 20.37
CA GLU A 244 -25.06 -11.23 20.06
C GLU A 244 -25.98 -11.22 21.29
N THR A 245 -27.18 -10.67 21.12
CA THR A 245 -28.23 -10.64 22.14
C THR A 245 -29.60 -10.72 21.49
N GLY A 246 -30.68 -10.90 22.25
CA GLY A 246 -32.03 -10.93 21.66
C GLY A 246 -32.58 -9.57 21.20
N ASP A 247 -31.96 -8.45 21.60
CA ASP A 247 -32.44 -7.10 21.31
C ASP A 247 -31.49 -6.35 20.36
N ALA A 248 -31.99 -5.94 19.20
CA ALA A 248 -31.22 -5.18 18.23
C ALA A 248 -31.06 -3.70 18.64
N ALA A 249 -29.83 -3.20 18.67
CA ALA A 249 -29.54 -1.79 18.90
C ALA A 249 -28.12 -1.41 18.47
N THR A 250 -27.97 -0.15 18.06
CA THR A 250 -26.70 0.57 18.03
C THR A 250 -26.78 1.67 19.09
N GLU A 251 -25.94 1.60 20.12
CA GLU A 251 -25.99 2.52 21.25
C GLU A 251 -24.61 3.12 21.55
N LEU A 252 -24.52 4.44 21.60
CA LEU A 252 -23.37 5.19 22.06
C LEU A 252 -23.40 5.26 23.59
N VAL A 253 -22.52 4.49 24.23
CA VAL A 253 -22.42 4.39 25.67
C VAL A 253 -21.24 5.22 26.17
N PRO A 254 -21.41 6.06 27.20
CA PRO A 254 -20.30 6.81 27.78
C PRO A 254 -19.17 5.89 28.27
N ALA A 255 -17.93 6.23 27.93
CA ALA A 255 -16.75 5.60 28.50
C ALA A 255 -16.31 6.32 29.79
N PRO A 256 -15.62 5.64 30.73
CA PRO A 256 -15.09 6.28 31.94
C PRO A 256 -14.12 7.44 31.67
N ALA A 257 -13.42 7.40 30.53
CA ALA A 257 -12.54 8.45 30.02
C ALA A 257 -12.48 8.36 28.48
N GLY A 258 -12.34 9.51 27.81
CA GLY A 258 -12.32 9.59 26.35
C GLY A 258 -13.71 9.60 25.71
N PRO A 259 -13.79 9.46 24.37
CA PRO A 259 -15.06 9.40 23.66
C PRO A 259 -15.88 8.16 24.09
N GLY A 260 -17.20 8.26 23.97
CA GLY A 260 -18.09 7.11 24.18
C GLY A 260 -17.83 6.00 23.15
N ALA A 261 -18.20 4.76 23.51
CA ALA A 261 -18.06 3.59 22.65
C ALA A 261 -19.41 3.21 22.02
N LEU A 262 -19.40 2.69 20.80
CA LEU A 262 -20.60 2.07 20.23
C LEU A 262 -20.75 0.64 20.74
N VAL A 263 -21.96 0.28 21.16
CA VAL A 263 -22.36 -1.07 21.50
C VAL A 263 -23.38 -1.52 20.45
N LEU A 264 -23.00 -2.53 19.69
CA LEU A 264 -23.81 -3.15 18.64
C LEU A 264 -24.36 -4.46 19.19
N THR A 265 -25.69 -4.55 19.26
CA THR A 265 -26.40 -5.74 19.72
C THR A 265 -27.42 -6.20 18.70
N GLY A 266 -27.70 -7.50 18.67
CA GLY A 266 -28.72 -8.10 17.82
C GLY A 266 -28.56 -9.62 17.80
N ASP A 267 -29.53 -10.31 17.20
CA ASP A 267 -29.47 -11.76 16.98
C ASP A 267 -28.69 -12.10 15.69
N ASP A 268 -28.68 -13.39 15.33
CA ASP A 268 -28.06 -13.95 14.12
C ASP A 268 -28.38 -13.18 12.82
N ARG A 269 -29.53 -12.51 12.76
CA ARG A 269 -30.00 -11.79 11.57
C ARG A 269 -29.82 -10.29 11.67
N THR A 270 -29.99 -9.72 12.86
CA THR A 270 -30.12 -8.27 13.04
C THR A 270 -28.83 -7.60 13.50
N LEU A 271 -27.86 -8.35 14.02
CA LEU A 271 -26.58 -7.81 14.46
C LEU A 271 -25.80 -7.19 13.28
N MET A 272 -25.82 -7.85 12.12
CA MET A 272 -25.16 -7.36 10.91
C MET A 272 -25.72 -6.02 10.44
N ASP A 273 -27.04 -5.82 10.53
CA ASP A 273 -27.68 -4.55 10.21
C ASP A 273 -27.18 -3.42 11.13
N GLN A 274 -26.95 -3.70 12.41
CA GLN A 274 -26.41 -2.71 13.36
C GLN A 274 -24.97 -2.33 13.01
N ALA A 275 -24.14 -3.30 12.61
CA ALA A 275 -22.78 -3.04 12.13
C ALA A 275 -22.78 -2.18 10.86
N ARG A 276 -23.66 -2.50 9.91
CA ARG A 276 -23.79 -1.75 8.64
C ARG A 276 -24.30 -0.32 8.84
N LEU A 277 -25.03 -0.03 9.92
CA LEU A 277 -25.48 1.34 10.23
C LEU A 277 -24.31 2.31 10.33
N VAL A 278 -23.21 1.90 10.97
CA VAL A 278 -22.11 2.79 11.40
C VAL A 278 -21.51 3.57 10.24
N THR A 279 -21.31 2.93 9.08
CA THR A 279 -20.71 3.53 7.88
C THR A 279 -21.73 3.89 6.80
N SER A 280 -23.01 3.60 7.02
CA SER A 280 -24.08 3.89 6.06
C SER A 280 -24.36 5.38 5.91
N HIS A 281 -24.91 5.80 4.77
CA HIS A 281 -25.37 7.19 4.59
C HIS A 281 -26.47 7.61 5.60
N VAL A 282 -27.25 6.65 6.12
CA VAL A 282 -28.31 6.92 7.09
C VAL A 282 -27.77 7.12 8.52
N SER A 283 -26.50 6.83 8.80
CA SER A 283 -25.87 7.17 10.08
C SER A 283 -25.95 8.68 10.36
N SER A 284 -25.89 9.51 9.31
CA SER A 284 -25.98 10.97 9.40
C SER A 284 -27.30 11.51 9.99
N VAL A 285 -28.36 10.69 10.02
CA VAL A 285 -29.65 11.05 10.64
C VAL A 285 -29.85 10.39 12.01
N ALA A 286 -28.91 9.58 12.49
CA ALA A 286 -28.91 8.98 13.83
C ALA A 286 -28.45 10.01 14.88
N VAL A 287 -29.26 11.05 15.07
CA VAL A 287 -29.00 12.22 15.93
C VAL A 287 -29.34 11.99 17.41
N ASP A 288 -29.35 10.74 17.85
CA ASP A 288 -29.53 10.32 19.24
C ASP A 288 -28.39 9.35 19.60
N ALA A 289 -28.18 9.13 20.89
CA ALA A 289 -27.22 8.15 21.40
C ALA A 289 -27.67 6.70 21.14
N ARG A 290 -28.91 6.47 20.71
CA ARG A 290 -29.43 5.13 20.41
C ARG A 290 -30.22 5.12 19.11
N ALA A 291 -29.96 4.12 18.27
CA ALA A 291 -30.71 3.84 17.05
C ALA A 291 -30.91 2.34 16.89
N ILE A 292 -31.88 1.96 16.05
CA ILE A 292 -32.09 0.57 15.64
C ILE A 292 -32.10 0.56 14.12
N ALA A 293 -31.13 -0.13 13.55
CA ALA A 293 -31.09 -0.41 12.13
C ALA A 293 -32.14 -1.47 11.77
N GLY A 294 -32.90 -1.21 10.71
CA GLY A 294 -33.63 -2.26 9.99
C GLY A 294 -32.74 -2.91 8.94
N ALA A 295 -33.33 -3.81 8.14
CA ALA A 295 -32.63 -4.52 7.07
C ALA A 295 -31.85 -3.55 6.15
N MET A 296 -30.55 -3.72 6.13
CA MET A 296 -29.62 -2.94 5.31
C MET A 296 -28.84 -3.87 4.40
N ASP A 297 -29.45 -4.26 3.28
CA ASP A 297 -28.77 -4.99 2.21
C ASP A 297 -28.41 -4.06 1.08
N ARG A 298 -27.11 -3.84 0.88
CA ARG A 298 -26.61 -3.27 -0.36
C ARG A 298 -25.25 -3.88 -0.68
N PRO A 299 -25.21 -4.93 -1.53
CA PRO A 299 -23.93 -5.47 -1.95
C PRO A 299 -23.11 -4.38 -2.65
N PRO A 300 -21.79 -4.37 -2.50
CA PRO A 300 -20.91 -3.48 -3.22
C PRO A 300 -21.15 -3.59 -4.74
N GLN A 301 -21.18 -2.44 -5.43
CA GLN A 301 -21.34 -2.42 -6.88
C GLN A 301 -19.96 -2.48 -7.53
N LEU A 302 -19.71 -3.55 -8.30
CA LEU A 302 -18.50 -3.66 -9.10
C LEU A 302 -18.61 -2.88 -10.40
N ALA A 303 -17.47 -2.47 -10.95
CA ALA A 303 -17.42 -1.90 -12.28
C ALA A 303 -17.83 -2.95 -13.33
N PRO A 304 -18.58 -2.57 -14.38
CA PRO A 304 -18.86 -3.45 -15.51
C PRO A 304 -17.59 -3.80 -16.32
N ASP A 305 -17.73 -4.67 -17.33
CA ASP A 305 -16.67 -5.04 -18.28
C ASP A 305 -16.13 -3.86 -19.12
N SER A 306 -16.91 -2.78 -19.23
CA SER A 306 -16.53 -1.53 -19.88
C SER A 306 -16.99 -0.34 -19.04
N THR A 307 -16.03 0.52 -18.67
CA THR A 307 -16.23 1.74 -17.87
C THR A 307 -15.40 2.87 -18.48
N THR A 308 -15.31 4.02 -17.82
CA THR A 308 -14.42 5.12 -18.23
C THR A 308 -13.38 5.40 -17.17
N LEU A 309 -12.32 6.15 -17.52
CA LEU A 309 -11.36 6.65 -16.55
C LEU A 309 -12.05 7.41 -15.40
N GLY A 310 -13.03 8.25 -15.73
CA GLY A 310 -13.89 8.94 -14.76
C GLY A 310 -14.70 7.99 -13.89
N GLY A 311 -15.22 6.91 -14.46
CA GLY A 311 -15.90 5.84 -13.71
C GLY A 311 -14.97 5.08 -12.75
N LEU A 312 -13.68 5.00 -13.09
CA LEU A 312 -12.62 4.49 -12.21
C LEU A 312 -12.07 5.56 -11.27
N GLY A 313 -12.68 6.75 -11.19
CA GLY A 313 -12.29 7.82 -10.27
C GLY A 313 -11.07 8.64 -10.70
N LEU A 314 -10.63 8.53 -11.96
CA LEU A 314 -9.62 9.42 -12.55
C LEU A 314 -10.29 10.67 -13.14
N GLY A 315 -9.78 11.84 -12.77
CA GLY A 315 -10.22 13.11 -13.34
C GLY A 315 -9.67 13.35 -14.75
N THR A 316 -9.82 14.59 -15.24
CA THR A 316 -9.06 15.04 -16.41
C THR A 316 -7.58 15.11 -16.04
N LEU A 317 -6.75 14.37 -16.78
CA LEU A 317 -5.31 14.36 -16.56
C LEU A 317 -4.67 15.34 -17.55
N THR A 318 -3.97 16.35 -17.05
CA THR A 318 -3.34 17.37 -17.91
C THR A 318 -1.92 17.66 -17.45
N ALA A 319 -1.02 17.85 -18.40
CA ALA A 319 0.35 18.26 -18.15
C ALA A 319 0.77 19.34 -19.14
N ARG A 320 1.72 20.18 -18.72
CA ARG A 320 2.32 21.22 -19.54
C ARG A 320 3.83 21.16 -19.43
N GLY A 321 4.52 21.35 -20.55
CA GLY A 321 5.97 21.27 -20.59
C GLY A 321 6.54 21.82 -21.89
N VAL A 322 7.86 21.89 -21.96
CA VAL A 322 8.60 22.34 -23.14
C VAL A 322 9.47 21.17 -23.62
N GLY A 323 9.41 20.86 -24.91
CA GLY A 323 10.16 19.74 -25.51
C GLY A 323 9.57 18.36 -25.21
N GLN A 324 9.19 18.08 -23.96
CA GLN A 324 8.52 16.85 -23.55
C GLN A 324 7.36 17.17 -22.61
N VAL A 325 6.24 16.46 -22.75
CA VAL A 325 5.07 16.56 -21.87
C VAL A 325 4.57 15.14 -21.61
N GLN A 326 4.40 14.76 -20.35
CA GLN A 326 3.98 13.42 -19.96
C GLN A 326 2.76 13.47 -19.04
N VAL A 327 1.81 12.57 -19.28
CA VAL A 327 0.65 12.30 -18.41
C VAL A 327 0.71 10.85 -17.99
N GLU A 328 0.68 10.60 -16.69
CA GLU A 328 0.59 9.27 -16.09
C GLU A 328 -0.87 8.88 -15.89
N LEU A 329 -1.21 7.66 -16.31
CA LEU A 329 -2.52 7.05 -16.15
C LEU A 329 -2.35 5.72 -15.41
N THR A 330 -2.75 5.66 -14.15
CA THR A 330 -2.75 4.40 -13.38
C THR A 330 -4.11 3.72 -13.41
N ILE A 331 -4.15 2.49 -13.90
CA ILE A 331 -5.30 1.59 -13.80
C ILE A 331 -5.16 0.74 -12.55
N ASP A 332 -6.08 0.92 -11.62
CA ASP A 332 -6.19 0.17 -10.36
C ASP A 332 -7.23 -0.94 -10.54
N GLN A 333 -6.78 -2.20 -10.57
CA GLN A 333 -7.69 -3.34 -10.76
C GLN A 333 -8.65 -3.53 -9.59
N SER A 334 -8.33 -3.02 -8.41
CA SER A 334 -9.22 -3.08 -7.27
C SER A 334 -10.49 -2.24 -7.50
N ARG A 335 -10.42 -1.19 -8.33
CA ARG A 335 -11.59 -0.40 -8.75
C ARG A 335 -12.42 -1.09 -9.84
N LEU A 336 -11.81 -1.97 -10.62
CA LEU A 336 -12.54 -2.88 -11.52
C LEU A 336 -13.27 -3.98 -10.73
N GLY A 337 -12.75 -4.31 -9.54
CA GLY A 337 -13.39 -5.23 -8.61
C GLY A 337 -13.27 -6.70 -9.00
N ARG A 338 -12.28 -7.04 -9.83
CA ARG A 338 -11.98 -8.40 -10.30
C ARG A 338 -10.55 -8.49 -10.79
N ALA A 339 -9.93 -9.68 -10.65
CA ALA A 339 -8.73 -10.01 -11.43
C ALA A 339 -9.06 -9.93 -12.92
N SER A 340 -8.41 -9.01 -13.62
CA SER A 340 -8.76 -8.61 -14.98
C SER A 340 -7.65 -8.96 -15.95
N GLY A 341 -8.04 -9.42 -17.14
CA GLY A 341 -7.18 -9.57 -18.31
C GLY A 341 -7.81 -8.89 -19.53
N ASN A 342 -7.11 -8.97 -20.66
CA ASN A 342 -7.49 -8.37 -21.93
C ASN A 342 -7.83 -6.88 -21.80
N LEU A 343 -7.02 -6.16 -21.02
CA LEU A 343 -7.25 -4.75 -20.72
C LEU A 343 -7.03 -3.90 -21.97
N ARG A 344 -8.03 -3.09 -22.31
CA ARG A 344 -7.98 -2.16 -23.44
C ARG A 344 -8.46 -0.78 -23.05
N ILE A 345 -7.78 0.24 -23.54
CA ILE A 345 -8.10 1.64 -23.24
C ILE A 345 -8.39 2.38 -24.54
N HIS A 346 -9.59 2.96 -24.68
CA HIS A 346 -9.90 3.91 -25.75
C HIS A 346 -9.43 5.30 -25.32
N LEU A 347 -8.15 5.57 -25.54
CA LEU A 347 -7.51 6.79 -25.13
C LEU A 347 -8.05 7.97 -25.95
N GLN A 348 -8.71 8.91 -25.27
CA GLN A 348 -9.24 10.13 -25.83
C GLN A 348 -8.60 11.34 -25.16
N GLY A 349 -8.20 12.32 -25.96
CA GLY A 349 -7.45 13.46 -25.43
C GLY A 349 -7.16 14.53 -26.46
N ASN A 350 -6.38 15.52 -26.04
CA ASN A 350 -5.83 16.54 -26.92
C ASN A 350 -4.39 16.89 -26.55
N TYR A 351 -3.69 17.47 -27.51
CA TYR A 351 -2.34 17.99 -27.31
C TYR A 351 -2.13 19.27 -28.10
N SER A 352 -1.12 20.06 -27.73
CA SER A 352 -0.69 21.21 -28.54
C SER A 352 0.02 20.71 -29.80
N PRO A 353 -0.50 20.98 -31.01
CA PRO A 353 0.16 20.57 -32.24
C PRO A 353 1.59 21.14 -32.33
N PRO A 354 2.57 20.35 -32.81
CA PRO A 354 3.91 20.87 -33.05
C PRO A 354 3.85 21.98 -34.13
N PRO A 355 4.63 23.06 -33.99
CA PRO A 355 4.77 24.06 -35.06
C PRO A 355 5.29 23.45 -36.37
N ASP A 356 5.00 24.07 -37.52
CA ASP A 356 5.38 23.58 -38.87
C ASP A 356 6.87 23.28 -39.06
N ASN A 357 7.75 23.85 -38.22
CA ASN A 357 9.20 23.65 -38.25
C ASN A 357 9.71 22.61 -37.24
N GLN A 358 8.82 21.89 -36.57
CA GLN A 358 9.12 20.88 -35.57
C GLN A 358 8.41 19.57 -35.92
N SER A 359 8.86 18.47 -35.32
CA SER A 359 8.19 17.18 -35.40
C SER A 359 7.83 16.70 -34.00
N GLY A 360 6.62 16.21 -33.83
CA GLY A 360 6.16 15.64 -32.56
C GLY A 360 5.92 14.14 -32.67
N LEU A 361 6.15 13.43 -31.57
CA LEU A 361 5.88 12.00 -31.41
C LEU A 361 5.06 11.80 -30.13
N LEU A 362 3.96 11.07 -30.24
CA LEU A 362 3.20 10.55 -29.11
C LEU A 362 3.60 9.10 -28.89
N THR A 363 3.86 8.76 -27.63
CA THR A 363 4.21 7.40 -27.19
C THR A 363 3.33 7.04 -26.00
N VAL A 364 2.82 5.80 -25.99
CA VAL A 364 2.17 5.19 -24.83
C VAL A 364 3.03 4.02 -24.37
N SER A 365 3.44 4.01 -23.11
CA SER A 365 4.32 2.98 -22.55
C SER A 365 3.90 2.51 -21.17
N ILE A 366 4.36 1.32 -20.77
CA ILE A 366 4.36 0.83 -19.39
C ILE A 366 5.82 0.59 -19.02
N GLY A 367 6.34 1.38 -18.06
CA GLY A 367 7.77 1.43 -17.80
C GLY A 367 8.55 1.71 -19.09
N ASP A 368 9.52 0.85 -19.41
CA ASP A 368 10.35 0.98 -20.62
C ASP A 368 9.70 0.37 -21.88
N GLN A 369 8.56 -0.31 -21.75
CA GLN A 369 7.89 -0.99 -22.87
C GLN A 369 6.92 -0.05 -23.57
N VAL A 370 7.20 0.25 -24.85
CA VAL A 370 6.29 1.01 -25.71
C VAL A 370 5.16 0.11 -26.20
N LEU A 371 3.93 0.46 -25.85
CA LEU A 371 2.71 -0.21 -26.32
C LEU A 371 2.28 0.28 -27.70
N ASP A 372 2.33 1.60 -27.92
CA ASP A 372 2.01 2.22 -29.21
C ASP A 372 2.74 3.56 -29.36
N SER A 373 2.94 4.00 -30.60
CA SER A 373 3.49 5.33 -30.91
C SER A 373 3.01 5.85 -32.25
N TRP A 374 2.75 7.15 -32.34
CA TRP A 374 2.31 7.78 -33.57
C TRP A 374 2.80 9.24 -33.69
N PRO A 375 2.97 9.77 -34.91
CA PRO A 375 3.32 11.18 -35.10
C PRO A 375 2.26 12.12 -34.53
N ALA A 376 2.67 13.19 -33.87
CA ALA A 376 1.79 14.30 -33.50
C ALA A 376 1.53 15.17 -34.75
N ASP A 377 0.26 15.36 -35.08
CA ASP A 377 -0.21 16.07 -36.26
C ASP A 377 -0.88 17.42 -35.91
N ASP A 378 -1.42 18.08 -36.93
CA ASP A 378 -2.03 19.41 -36.83
C ASP A 378 -3.46 19.38 -36.22
N THR A 379 -4.05 18.20 -36.04
CA THR A 379 -5.38 18.07 -35.44
C THR A 379 -5.37 18.32 -33.94
N GLY A 380 -4.25 17.98 -33.28
CA GLY A 380 -4.10 18.10 -31.83
C GLY A 380 -5.02 17.18 -31.03
N THR A 381 -5.53 16.09 -31.62
CA THR A 381 -6.45 15.17 -30.95
C THR A 381 -5.87 13.76 -30.79
N ILE A 382 -6.29 13.08 -29.71
CA ILE A 382 -5.98 11.67 -29.45
C ILE A 382 -7.31 10.90 -29.52
N ASP A 383 -7.33 9.86 -30.34
CA ASP A 383 -8.43 8.91 -30.48
C ASP A 383 -7.81 7.56 -30.92
N ARG A 384 -7.38 6.76 -29.93
CA ARG A 384 -6.62 5.52 -30.13
C ARG A 384 -7.05 4.43 -29.17
N TRP A 385 -7.08 3.20 -29.66
CA TRP A 385 -7.19 2.03 -28.79
C TRP A 385 -5.80 1.54 -28.43
N ILE A 386 -5.55 1.37 -27.13
CA ILE A 386 -4.30 0.82 -26.59
C ILE A 386 -4.62 -0.52 -25.94
N ASP A 387 -3.97 -1.57 -26.41
CA ASP A 387 -4.03 -2.91 -25.83
C ASP A 387 -2.91 -3.06 -24.81
N VAL A 388 -3.25 -3.48 -23.58
CA VAL A 388 -2.26 -3.75 -22.53
C VAL A 388 -2.03 -5.26 -22.47
N PRO A 389 -0.79 -5.75 -22.67
CA PRO A 389 -0.48 -7.15 -22.56
C PRO A 389 -0.78 -7.70 -21.15
N ASP A 390 -1.33 -8.89 -21.11
CA ASP A 390 -1.73 -9.58 -19.88
C ASP A 390 -0.55 -9.81 -18.91
N GLU A 391 0.67 -9.94 -19.43
CA GLU A 391 1.91 -10.13 -18.67
C GLU A 391 2.43 -8.84 -18.01
N ASP A 392 1.97 -7.68 -18.48
CA ASP A 392 2.31 -6.36 -17.93
C ASP A 392 1.27 -5.90 -16.89
N LEU A 393 0.18 -6.66 -16.72
CA LEU A 393 -0.87 -6.33 -15.76
C LEU A 393 -0.40 -6.66 -14.35
N GLY A 394 -0.35 -5.63 -13.50
CA GLY A 394 -0.25 -5.76 -12.05
C GLY A 394 -1.54 -5.34 -11.36
N ARG A 395 -1.53 -5.36 -10.02
CA ARG A 395 -2.61 -4.75 -9.21
C ARG A 395 -2.85 -3.29 -9.63
N TYR A 396 -1.74 -2.56 -9.79
CA TYR A 396 -1.69 -1.21 -10.33
C TYR A 396 -0.87 -1.24 -11.61
N THR A 397 -1.44 -0.77 -12.71
CA THR A 397 -0.75 -0.69 -14.01
C THR A 397 -0.70 0.76 -14.45
N THR A 398 0.49 1.35 -14.49
CA THR A 398 0.69 2.76 -14.89
C THR A 398 1.12 2.84 -16.34
N LEU A 399 0.34 3.56 -17.14
CA LEU A 399 0.64 3.92 -18.51
C LEU A 399 1.13 5.37 -18.57
N ASP A 400 2.23 5.59 -19.28
CA ASP A 400 2.77 6.90 -19.58
C ASP A 400 2.37 7.32 -20.99
N VAL A 401 1.62 8.42 -21.10
CA VAL A 401 1.36 9.07 -22.39
C VAL A 401 2.28 10.27 -22.52
N THR A 402 3.22 10.20 -23.45
CA THR A 402 4.25 11.22 -23.64
C THR A 402 4.17 11.85 -25.01
N LEU A 403 4.12 13.18 -25.06
CA LEU A 403 4.38 14.00 -26.24
C LEU A 403 5.82 14.49 -26.21
N GLN A 404 6.60 14.15 -27.22
CA GLN A 404 7.95 14.66 -27.44
C GLN A 404 7.98 15.51 -28.71
N ASN A 405 8.55 16.71 -28.63
CA ASN A 405 8.75 17.64 -29.73
C ASN A 405 10.24 17.80 -30.01
N THR A 406 10.61 17.77 -31.30
CA THR A 406 11.99 17.89 -31.76
C THR A 406 12.10 18.96 -32.85
N GLY A 407 13.28 19.59 -32.96
CA GLY A 407 13.58 20.55 -34.02
C GLY A 407 13.55 22.04 -33.64
N GLY A 408 13.27 22.39 -32.39
CA GLY A 408 13.38 23.76 -31.87
C GLY A 408 14.82 24.12 -31.47
N THR A 409 15.30 25.33 -31.83
CA THR A 409 16.61 25.88 -31.43
C THR A 409 16.48 27.20 -30.65
N ASN A 410 15.33 27.42 -30.02
CA ASN A 410 15.02 28.66 -29.33
C ASN A 410 15.83 28.80 -28.03
N GLN A 411 15.99 30.03 -27.53
CA GLN A 411 16.61 30.29 -26.23
C GLN A 411 15.63 29.95 -25.09
N CYS A 412 16.16 29.56 -23.93
CA CYS A 412 15.37 29.23 -22.74
C CYS A 412 14.33 30.32 -22.43
N GLY A 413 13.08 29.93 -22.22
CA GLY A 413 12.00 30.84 -21.84
C GLY A 413 11.34 31.60 -23.00
N LEU A 414 11.75 31.36 -24.25
CA LEU A 414 11.04 31.85 -25.45
C LEU A 414 10.15 30.77 -26.09
N GLU A 415 10.25 29.53 -25.62
CA GLU A 415 9.46 28.40 -26.10
C GLU A 415 8.08 28.43 -25.47
N GLN A 416 7.05 28.23 -26.29
CA GLN A 416 5.69 28.09 -25.79
C GLN A 416 5.51 26.68 -25.22
N PRO A 417 4.96 26.53 -24.02
CA PRO A 417 4.71 25.23 -23.45
C PRO A 417 3.66 24.49 -24.28
N SER A 418 3.93 23.23 -24.58
CA SER A 418 2.94 22.29 -25.09
C SER A 418 2.09 21.78 -23.93
N THR A 419 0.83 21.48 -24.21
CA THR A 419 -0.11 20.86 -23.28
C THR A 419 -0.46 19.47 -23.80
N LEU A 420 -0.64 18.50 -22.91
CA LEU A 420 -1.20 17.18 -23.19
C LEU A 420 -2.32 16.95 -22.18
N THR A 421 -3.49 16.51 -22.66
CA THR A 421 -4.64 16.21 -21.81
C THR A 421 -5.25 14.88 -22.21
N ILE A 422 -5.48 14.01 -21.24
CA ILE A 422 -6.26 12.78 -21.37
C ILE A 422 -7.61 12.99 -20.69
N PHE A 423 -8.68 12.65 -21.39
CA PHE A 423 -10.03 12.91 -20.94
C PHE A 423 -10.60 11.78 -20.09
N PRO A 424 -11.42 12.09 -19.05
CA PRO A 424 -12.00 11.08 -18.17
C PRO A 424 -13.04 10.21 -18.87
N GLN A 425 -13.57 10.60 -20.03
CA GLN A 425 -14.47 9.75 -20.83
C GLN A 425 -13.76 8.66 -21.64
N SER A 426 -12.42 8.60 -21.63
CA SER A 426 -11.67 7.50 -22.25
C SER A 426 -12.17 6.17 -21.69
N GLU A 427 -12.54 5.26 -22.58
CA GLU A 427 -13.12 3.95 -22.20
C GLU A 427 -12.02 3.02 -21.69
N VAL A 428 -12.33 2.23 -20.67
CA VAL A 428 -11.51 1.12 -20.20
C VAL A 428 -12.36 -0.14 -20.24
N SER A 429 -11.93 -1.14 -20.99
CA SER A 429 -12.59 -2.44 -21.07
C SER A 429 -11.66 -3.55 -20.59
N SER A 430 -12.19 -4.50 -19.82
CA SER A 430 -11.47 -5.69 -19.37
C SER A 430 -12.41 -6.86 -19.16
N SER A 431 -11.88 -8.08 -19.10
CA SER A 431 -12.63 -9.30 -18.77
C SER A 431 -12.07 -9.97 -17.52
N ALA A 432 -12.94 -10.63 -16.75
CA ALA A 432 -12.51 -11.43 -15.60
C ALA A 432 -11.57 -12.55 -16.07
N THR A 433 -10.35 -12.57 -15.52
CA THR A 433 -9.32 -13.57 -15.84
C THR A 433 -8.67 -14.03 -14.53
N PRO A 434 -9.24 -15.03 -13.84
CA PRO A 434 -8.68 -15.56 -12.60
C PRO A 434 -7.21 -15.97 -12.76
N GLY A 435 -6.38 -15.58 -11.80
CA GLY A 435 -4.94 -15.86 -11.83
C GLY A 435 -4.11 -14.89 -12.68
N ASN A 436 -4.72 -13.86 -13.26
CA ASN A 436 -4.00 -12.75 -13.87
C ASN A 436 -4.43 -11.38 -13.29
N PRO A 437 -3.52 -10.64 -12.63
CA PRO A 437 -2.18 -11.07 -12.17
C PRO A 437 -2.28 -12.24 -11.18
N SER A 438 -1.17 -12.93 -10.93
CA SER A 438 -1.11 -14.06 -9.99
C SER A 438 -0.77 -13.63 -8.56
N GLY A 439 -0.98 -14.54 -7.61
CA GLY A 439 -0.54 -14.41 -6.23
C GLY A 439 -1.05 -13.14 -5.54
N PHE A 440 -0.20 -12.50 -4.74
CA PHE A 440 -0.57 -11.28 -4.01
C PHE A 440 -0.96 -10.13 -4.95
N GLN A 441 -0.42 -10.08 -6.17
CA GLN A 441 -0.80 -9.04 -7.14
C GLN A 441 -2.27 -9.17 -7.58
N ALA A 442 -2.89 -10.34 -7.45
CA ALA A 442 -4.32 -10.58 -7.68
C ALA A 442 -5.23 -10.01 -6.58
N LEU A 443 -4.68 -9.69 -5.41
CA LEU A 443 -5.45 -9.26 -4.24
C LEU A 443 -5.46 -7.73 -4.13
N PRO A 444 -6.56 -7.09 -3.67
CA PRO A 444 -7.79 -7.72 -3.20
C PRO A 444 -8.79 -8.03 -4.33
N GLN A 445 -8.51 -7.62 -5.58
CA GLN A 445 -9.50 -7.65 -6.65
C GLN A 445 -10.07 -9.04 -6.96
N ALA A 446 -9.28 -10.10 -6.79
CA ALA A 446 -9.73 -11.47 -6.97
C ALA A 446 -10.69 -11.98 -5.85
N LEU A 447 -10.76 -11.27 -4.73
CA LEU A 447 -11.66 -11.54 -3.60
C LEU A 447 -12.90 -10.63 -3.59
N LEU A 448 -13.01 -9.68 -4.52
CA LEU A 448 -14.11 -8.71 -4.54
C LEU A 448 -15.37 -9.25 -5.27
N PRO A 449 -16.58 -8.81 -4.85
CA PRO A 449 -16.85 -8.10 -3.60
C PRO A 449 -17.00 -9.09 -2.43
N ALA A 450 -17.45 -10.31 -2.70
CA ALA A 450 -17.81 -11.31 -1.69
C ALA A 450 -16.69 -12.35 -1.53
N VAL A 451 -16.31 -12.60 -0.29
CA VAL A 451 -15.25 -13.54 0.07
C VAL A 451 -15.67 -14.38 1.27
N GLN A 452 -15.50 -15.68 1.16
CA GLN A 452 -15.73 -16.58 2.29
C GLN A 452 -14.52 -16.58 3.22
N VAL A 453 -14.76 -16.62 4.52
CA VAL A 453 -13.72 -16.57 5.55
C VAL A 453 -13.95 -17.73 6.51
N ALA A 454 -12.90 -18.51 6.76
CA ALA A 454 -12.98 -19.62 7.70
C ALA A 454 -11.68 -19.77 8.49
N GLY A 455 -11.80 -20.06 9.79
CA GLY A 455 -10.70 -20.53 10.64
C GLY A 455 -10.82 -22.03 10.90
N THR A 456 -9.69 -22.74 10.98
CA THR A 456 -9.67 -24.18 11.32
C THR A 456 -10.03 -24.44 12.78
N VAL A 457 -9.67 -23.52 13.68
CA VAL A 457 -10.00 -23.58 15.11
C VAL A 457 -11.25 -22.73 15.39
N GLY A 458 -11.35 -21.57 14.74
CA GLY A 458 -12.38 -20.57 14.99
C GLY A 458 -12.14 -19.80 16.29
N GLY A 459 -13.20 -19.14 16.77
CA GLY A 459 -13.15 -18.36 18.01
C GLY A 459 -12.30 -17.08 17.91
N PHE A 460 -11.96 -16.51 19.06
CA PHE A 460 -11.41 -15.15 19.16
C PHE A 460 -10.14 -14.93 18.32
N ASP A 461 -9.15 -15.82 18.44
CA ASP A 461 -7.85 -15.63 17.79
C ASP A 461 -7.95 -15.71 16.26
N ASP A 462 -8.75 -16.63 15.72
CA ASP A 462 -8.95 -16.75 14.27
C ASP A 462 -9.79 -15.58 13.73
N THR A 463 -10.79 -15.10 14.48
CA THR A 463 -11.51 -13.86 14.14
C THR A 463 -10.56 -12.66 14.10
N ALA A 464 -9.65 -12.54 15.08
CA ALA A 464 -8.67 -11.45 15.12
C ALA A 464 -7.70 -11.50 13.93
N ARG A 465 -7.20 -12.69 13.57
CA ARG A 465 -6.34 -12.89 12.39
C ARG A 465 -7.07 -12.57 11.09
N ALA A 466 -8.31 -13.04 10.96
CA ALA A 466 -9.14 -12.77 9.79
C ALA A 466 -9.41 -11.26 9.63
N VAL A 467 -9.73 -10.55 10.72
CA VAL A 467 -9.89 -9.09 10.68
C VAL A 467 -8.59 -8.41 10.26
N ALA A 468 -7.43 -8.81 10.79
CA ALA A 468 -6.14 -8.23 10.42
C ALA A 468 -5.81 -8.42 8.92
N ILE A 469 -6.13 -9.60 8.37
CA ILE A 469 -5.95 -9.90 6.94
C ILE A 469 -6.89 -9.03 6.09
N LEU A 470 -8.19 -9.07 6.38
CA LEU A 470 -9.17 -8.39 5.54
C LEU A 470 -9.08 -6.87 5.62
N THR A 471 -8.73 -6.30 6.77
CA THR A 471 -8.51 -4.84 6.89
C THR A 471 -7.29 -4.38 6.11
N GLY A 472 -6.22 -5.19 6.11
CA GLY A 472 -5.05 -4.96 5.26
C GLY A 472 -5.33 -5.08 3.76
N LEU A 473 -6.20 -6.00 3.37
CA LEU A 473 -6.66 -6.12 1.99
C LEU A 473 -7.62 -5.00 1.59
N GLN A 474 -8.52 -4.61 2.50
CA GLN A 474 -9.45 -3.51 2.28
C GLN A 474 -8.74 -2.17 2.09
N SER A 475 -7.61 -1.93 2.76
CA SER A 475 -6.85 -0.67 2.59
C SER A 475 -6.26 -0.50 1.20
N LEU A 476 -6.23 -1.56 0.39
CA LEU A 476 -5.78 -1.54 -1.00
C LEU A 476 -6.90 -1.17 -1.99
N THR A 477 -8.15 -1.01 -1.51
CA THR A 477 -9.29 -0.78 -2.39
C THR A 477 -10.36 0.11 -1.77
N THR A 478 -11.01 0.90 -2.62
CA THR A 478 -12.17 1.72 -2.23
C THR A 478 -13.49 0.95 -2.40
N VAL A 479 -13.47 -0.22 -3.04
CA VAL A 479 -14.63 -1.11 -3.13
C VAL A 479 -14.68 -1.93 -1.84
N SER A 480 -15.79 -1.84 -1.12
CA SER A 480 -15.94 -2.61 0.12
C SER A 480 -15.91 -4.12 -0.15
N LEU A 481 -15.13 -4.84 0.65
CA LEU A 481 -15.22 -6.29 0.80
C LEU A 481 -16.49 -6.62 1.59
N ASP A 482 -17.16 -7.69 1.19
CA ASP A 482 -18.34 -8.27 1.83
C ASP A 482 -17.97 -9.67 2.35
N PRO A 483 -17.24 -9.75 3.47
CA PRO A 483 -16.78 -11.01 4.01
C PRO A 483 -17.91 -11.82 4.66
N GLU A 484 -17.95 -13.11 4.37
CA GLU A 484 -18.90 -14.06 4.94
C GLU A 484 -18.14 -15.08 5.79
N TRP A 485 -18.41 -15.11 7.09
CA TRP A 485 -17.86 -16.14 7.98
C TRP A 485 -18.61 -17.45 7.79
N VAL A 486 -17.90 -18.50 7.38
CA VAL A 486 -18.48 -19.82 7.09
C VAL A 486 -17.65 -20.94 7.73
N PRO A 487 -18.23 -22.14 7.92
CA PRO A 487 -17.46 -23.31 8.31
C PRO A 487 -16.35 -23.64 7.30
N VAL A 488 -15.21 -24.18 7.78
CA VAL A 488 -14.06 -24.48 6.91
C VAL A 488 -14.38 -25.44 5.77
N ASP A 489 -15.19 -26.47 6.01
CA ASP A 489 -15.59 -27.44 4.98
C ASP A 489 -16.42 -26.77 3.86
N GLU A 490 -17.20 -25.74 4.21
CA GLU A 490 -17.96 -24.96 3.24
C GLU A 490 -17.02 -24.07 2.41
N ALA A 491 -16.11 -23.34 3.05
CA ALA A 491 -15.12 -22.51 2.35
C ALA A 491 -14.24 -23.32 1.38
N VAL A 492 -13.86 -24.55 1.77
CA VAL A 492 -13.02 -25.43 0.94
C VAL A 492 -13.80 -26.02 -0.23
N SER A 493 -15.08 -26.33 -0.06
CA SER A 493 -15.90 -26.98 -1.09
C SER A 493 -16.66 -26.03 -2.01
N SER A 494 -16.75 -24.74 -1.66
CA SER A 494 -17.47 -23.74 -2.47
C SER A 494 -16.73 -23.35 -3.76
N GLY A 495 -17.41 -22.70 -4.69
CA GLY A 495 -16.75 -22.09 -5.84
C GLY A 495 -16.29 -20.65 -5.58
N ALA A 496 -16.47 -20.14 -4.36
CA ALA A 496 -16.27 -18.74 -4.03
C ALA A 496 -14.81 -18.45 -3.65
N PRO A 497 -14.30 -17.22 -3.87
CA PRO A 497 -13.02 -16.81 -3.33
C PRO A 497 -13.00 -16.98 -1.80
N ALA A 498 -11.86 -17.39 -1.24
CA ALA A 498 -11.78 -17.74 0.18
C ALA A 498 -10.51 -17.22 0.87
N VAL A 499 -10.66 -16.79 2.12
CA VAL A 499 -9.57 -16.56 3.07
C VAL A 499 -9.62 -17.64 4.15
N LEU A 500 -8.56 -18.44 4.24
CA LEU A 500 -8.46 -19.55 5.20
C LEU A 500 -7.42 -19.23 6.26
N VAL A 501 -7.82 -19.23 7.53
CA VAL A 501 -6.92 -19.11 8.69
C VAL A 501 -6.64 -20.51 9.23
N VAL A 502 -5.43 -21.00 8.97
CA VAL A 502 -4.93 -22.34 9.35
C VAL A 502 -3.80 -22.16 10.36
N ALA A 503 -4.09 -21.42 11.43
CA ALA A 503 -3.05 -20.99 12.38
C ALA A 503 -2.45 -22.16 13.17
N ASP A 504 -3.21 -23.23 13.37
CA ASP A 504 -2.79 -24.46 14.05
C ASP A 504 -1.96 -25.42 13.17
N GLY A 505 -1.86 -25.14 11.86
CA GLY A 505 -1.17 -25.96 10.88
C GLY A 505 -1.93 -27.21 10.42
N ALA A 506 -3.18 -27.39 10.86
CA ALA A 506 -4.02 -28.50 10.44
C ALA A 506 -4.68 -28.16 9.09
N LEU A 507 -3.92 -28.33 8.00
CA LEU A 507 -4.41 -28.04 6.65
C LEU A 507 -5.66 -28.89 6.31
N PRO A 508 -6.78 -28.26 5.89
CA PRO A 508 -7.97 -28.99 5.47
C PRO A 508 -7.71 -29.90 4.26
N GLU A 509 -8.41 -31.05 4.20
CA GLU A 509 -8.32 -31.95 3.05
C GLU A 509 -8.75 -31.25 1.75
N GLY A 510 -8.00 -31.48 0.66
CA GLY A 510 -8.30 -30.91 -0.65
C GLY A 510 -7.68 -29.53 -0.90
N VAL A 511 -7.11 -28.88 0.11
CA VAL A 511 -6.34 -27.63 -0.05
C VAL A 511 -4.88 -27.97 -0.34
N ASN A 512 -4.34 -27.45 -1.45
CA ASN A 512 -2.96 -27.70 -1.88
C ASN A 512 -2.22 -26.37 -2.06
N PRO A 513 -1.66 -25.79 -0.99
CA PRO A 513 -0.99 -24.49 -1.06
C PRO A 513 0.35 -24.59 -1.80
N PRO A 514 0.81 -23.48 -2.43
CA PRO A 514 2.11 -23.38 -3.11
C PRO A 514 3.32 -23.89 -2.33
N LEU A 515 3.40 -23.53 -1.04
CA LEU A 515 4.45 -23.91 -0.13
C LEU A 515 3.94 -24.97 0.84
N THR A 516 4.60 -26.13 0.83
CA THR A 516 4.35 -27.24 1.74
C THR A 516 5.63 -27.69 2.43
N GLU A 517 5.49 -28.30 3.61
CA GLU A 517 6.59 -28.98 4.30
C GLU A 517 6.43 -30.50 4.16
N THR A 518 7.48 -31.15 3.70
CA THR A 518 7.60 -32.61 3.60
C THR A 518 8.73 -33.11 4.49
N ASP A 519 8.55 -34.30 5.06
CA ASP A 519 9.53 -34.97 5.95
C ASP A 519 10.01 -34.15 7.17
N GLY A 520 9.29 -33.06 7.52
CA GLY A 520 9.58 -32.19 8.67
C GLY A 520 10.86 -31.34 8.54
N VAL A 521 11.46 -31.29 7.35
CA VAL A 521 12.68 -30.50 7.08
C VAL A 521 12.76 -29.99 5.64
N THR A 522 11.98 -30.53 4.71
CA THR A 522 12.02 -30.15 3.31
C THR A 522 10.86 -29.23 2.99
N LEU A 523 11.17 -27.99 2.63
CA LEU A 523 10.22 -27.06 2.07
C LEU A 523 10.12 -27.31 0.57
N GLU A 524 8.91 -27.48 0.07
CA GLU A 524 8.64 -27.61 -1.36
C GLU A 524 7.76 -26.45 -1.80
N LEU A 525 8.27 -25.66 -2.74
CA LEU A 525 7.54 -24.62 -3.45
C LEU A 525 7.16 -25.16 -4.82
N ALA A 526 5.89 -25.48 -5.00
CA ALA A 526 5.35 -26.08 -6.21
C ALA A 526 4.23 -25.23 -6.78
N SER A 527 4.18 -25.10 -8.10
CA SER A 527 3.01 -24.50 -8.74
C SER A 527 1.84 -25.48 -8.67
N PRO A 528 0.65 -25.07 -8.20
CA PRO A 528 -0.53 -25.93 -8.21
C PRO A 528 -1.00 -26.31 -9.62
N THR A 529 -0.60 -25.53 -10.64
CA THR A 529 -1.11 -25.64 -12.02
C THR A 529 -0.03 -26.00 -13.04
N ALA A 530 1.25 -25.96 -12.68
CA ALA A 530 2.37 -26.19 -13.59
C ALA A 530 3.28 -27.35 -13.16
N ASP A 531 3.91 -28.02 -14.13
CA ASP A 531 4.88 -29.08 -13.89
C ASP A 531 6.23 -28.47 -13.46
N GLY A 532 6.44 -28.36 -12.15
CA GLY A 532 7.72 -27.93 -11.58
C GLY A 532 7.64 -27.65 -10.07
N SER A 533 8.66 -28.08 -9.33
CA SER A 533 8.84 -27.72 -7.92
C SER A 533 10.29 -27.35 -7.61
N THR A 534 10.45 -26.42 -6.69
CA THR A 534 11.74 -26.06 -6.08
C THR A 534 11.74 -26.55 -4.65
N THR A 535 12.74 -27.35 -4.28
CA THR A 535 12.85 -27.91 -2.94
C THR A 535 14.04 -27.32 -2.18
N LEU A 536 13.85 -27.07 -0.89
CA LEU A 536 14.86 -26.62 0.05
C LEU A 536 14.81 -27.51 1.30
N THR A 537 15.83 -28.35 1.49
CA THR A 537 15.97 -29.14 2.73
C THR A 537 16.77 -28.37 3.77
N LEU A 538 16.15 -28.10 4.90
CA LEU A 538 16.76 -27.46 6.06
C LEU A 538 17.62 -28.44 6.86
N GLY A 539 18.61 -27.93 7.59
CA GLY A 539 19.46 -28.75 8.46
C GLY A 539 18.75 -29.27 9.72
N SER A 540 17.60 -28.69 10.05
CA SER A 540 16.75 -29.02 11.19
C SER A 540 15.32 -28.55 10.92
N GLN A 541 14.34 -29.17 11.60
CA GLN A 541 12.96 -28.71 11.58
C GLN A 541 12.89 -27.25 12.05
N THR A 542 12.11 -26.44 11.34
CA THR A 542 11.95 -25.01 11.61
C THR A 542 10.47 -24.68 11.58
N ASN A 543 9.96 -24.11 12.68
CA ASN A 543 8.61 -23.57 12.69
C ASN A 543 8.55 -22.31 11.83
N PHE A 544 7.51 -22.17 11.04
CA PHE A 544 7.31 -21.02 10.17
C PHE A 544 5.82 -20.68 10.06
N ALA A 545 5.56 -19.46 9.62
CA ALA A 545 4.27 -19.01 9.15
C ALA A 545 4.36 -18.62 7.68
N ALA A 546 3.24 -18.76 6.96
CA ALA A 546 3.14 -18.35 5.57
C ALA A 546 1.76 -17.76 5.29
N LEU A 547 1.75 -16.61 4.60
CA LEU A 547 0.58 -16.19 3.83
C LEU A 547 0.81 -16.64 2.39
N GLN A 548 -0.21 -17.22 1.75
CA GLN A 548 -0.08 -17.80 0.41
C GLN A 548 -1.32 -17.46 -0.41
N ALA A 549 -1.14 -16.85 -1.57
CA ALA A 549 -2.20 -16.49 -2.50
C ALA A 549 -2.03 -17.28 -3.80
N TRP A 550 -3.09 -17.98 -4.24
CA TRP A 550 -3.08 -18.71 -5.50
C TRP A 550 -4.49 -18.99 -6.00
N VAL A 551 -4.60 -19.43 -7.26
CA VAL A 551 -5.85 -19.93 -7.82
C VAL A 551 -5.98 -21.43 -7.55
N ASP A 552 -7.00 -21.81 -6.79
CA ASP A 552 -7.41 -23.20 -6.59
C ASP A 552 -8.70 -23.46 -7.37
N ASN A 553 -8.68 -24.43 -8.29
CA ASN A 553 -9.89 -24.83 -9.06
C ASN A 553 -10.65 -23.66 -9.73
N GLY A 554 -9.95 -22.59 -10.13
CA GLY A 554 -10.52 -21.41 -10.78
C GLY A 554 -11.06 -20.33 -9.84
N ARG A 555 -10.85 -20.46 -8.52
CA ARG A 555 -11.16 -19.44 -7.51
C ARG A 555 -9.90 -18.97 -6.81
N GLU A 556 -9.86 -17.74 -6.34
CA GLU A 556 -8.74 -17.22 -5.56
C GLU A 556 -8.82 -17.73 -4.12
N VAL A 557 -7.69 -18.20 -3.58
CA VAL A 557 -7.55 -18.60 -2.19
C VAL A 557 -6.37 -17.87 -1.57
N LEU A 558 -6.62 -17.19 -0.45
CA LEU A 558 -5.58 -16.68 0.44
C LEU A 558 -5.55 -17.54 1.71
N LEU A 559 -4.47 -18.29 1.90
CA LEU A 559 -4.24 -19.07 3.11
C LEU A 559 -3.25 -18.35 4.03
N ALA A 560 -3.63 -18.18 5.29
CA ALA A 560 -2.78 -17.68 6.35
C ALA A 560 -2.56 -18.81 7.37
N GLY A 561 -1.38 -19.43 7.34
CA GLY A 561 -1.11 -20.63 8.13
C GLY A 561 0.24 -20.63 8.84
N SER A 562 0.45 -21.63 9.70
CA SER A 562 1.73 -21.88 10.37
C SER A 562 2.01 -23.39 10.49
N THR A 563 3.25 -23.77 10.81
CA THR A 563 3.58 -25.16 11.17
C THR A 563 3.39 -25.42 12.67
N ALA A 564 2.13 -25.24 13.12
CA ALA A 564 1.71 -25.37 14.52
C ALA A 564 2.35 -24.36 15.48
N ASP A 565 2.68 -23.16 14.98
CA ASP A 565 3.10 -22.01 15.77
C ASP A 565 2.28 -20.76 15.40
N PRO A 566 1.05 -20.63 15.94
CA PRO A 566 0.17 -19.49 15.66
C PRO A 566 0.82 -18.13 15.96
N ALA A 567 1.76 -18.07 16.91
CA ALA A 567 2.42 -16.83 17.30
C ALA A 567 3.32 -16.28 16.19
N GLU A 568 3.89 -17.15 15.35
CA GLU A 568 4.64 -16.74 14.17
C GLU A 568 3.72 -16.12 13.11
N LEU A 569 2.51 -16.67 12.93
CA LEU A 569 1.51 -16.06 12.04
C LEU A 569 1.08 -14.68 12.57
N ASP A 570 0.82 -14.57 13.88
CA ASP A 570 0.49 -13.29 14.52
C ASP A 570 1.63 -12.28 14.38
N ARG A 571 2.88 -12.74 14.34
CA ARG A 571 4.06 -11.89 14.08
C ARG A 571 4.07 -11.39 12.64
N THR A 572 3.78 -12.25 11.66
CA THR A 572 3.68 -11.84 10.25
C THR A 572 2.57 -10.83 10.05
N LEU A 573 1.38 -11.04 10.62
CA LEU A 573 0.26 -10.11 10.51
C LEU A 573 0.54 -8.77 11.20
N ARG A 574 1.20 -8.77 12.38
CA ARG A 574 1.66 -7.53 13.02
C ARG A 574 2.74 -6.81 12.22
N TRP A 575 3.61 -7.55 11.54
CA TRP A 575 4.59 -6.96 10.63
C TRP A 575 3.87 -6.28 9.46
N LEU A 576 2.89 -6.92 8.83
CA LEU A 576 2.09 -6.30 7.76
C LEU A 576 1.34 -5.05 8.25
N ALA A 577 0.72 -5.11 9.43
CA ALA A 577 -0.06 -4.00 9.99
C ALA A 577 0.79 -2.83 10.52
N ALA A 578 2.09 -3.01 10.74
CA ALA A 578 2.97 -1.97 11.26
C ALA A 578 3.29 -0.87 10.23
N ASP A 579 3.09 -1.15 8.94
CA ASP A 579 3.32 -0.20 7.87
C ASP A 579 2.31 -0.45 6.73
N PRO A 580 1.38 0.50 6.45
CA PRO A 580 0.31 0.31 5.46
C PRO A 580 0.84 -0.03 4.06
N ASP A 581 2.06 0.37 3.72
CA ASP A 581 2.64 0.15 2.40
C ASP A 581 3.06 -1.32 2.17
N ARG A 582 3.19 -2.13 3.23
CA ARG A 582 3.65 -3.53 3.12
C ARG A 582 2.67 -4.40 2.36
N TRP A 583 1.37 -4.24 2.58
CA TRP A 583 0.33 -4.94 1.81
C TRP A 583 0.34 -4.53 0.33
N ALA A 584 0.59 -3.25 0.05
CA ALA A 584 0.69 -2.72 -1.30
C ALA A 584 1.92 -3.27 -2.04
N GLY A 585 3.04 -3.43 -1.32
CA GLY A 585 4.31 -3.93 -1.83
C GLY A 585 4.44 -5.44 -1.96
N LEU A 586 3.49 -6.24 -1.43
CA LEU A 586 3.56 -7.70 -1.56
C LEU A 586 3.58 -8.14 -3.02
N SER A 587 4.53 -9.00 -3.33
CA SER A 587 4.75 -9.56 -4.66
C SER A 587 4.91 -11.08 -4.59
N GLY A 588 4.72 -11.76 -5.73
CA GLY A 588 4.75 -13.23 -5.76
C GLY A 588 3.54 -13.87 -5.09
N ASP A 589 3.70 -15.10 -4.61
CA ASP A 589 2.61 -15.99 -4.23
C ASP A 589 2.66 -16.38 -2.74
N VAL A 590 3.85 -16.31 -2.12
CA VAL A 590 4.07 -16.75 -0.73
C VAL A 590 4.88 -15.73 0.05
N LEU A 591 4.35 -15.27 1.18
CA LEU A 591 5.07 -14.49 2.18
C LEU A 591 5.50 -15.42 3.30
N PHE A 592 6.76 -15.83 3.28
CA PHE A 592 7.34 -16.76 4.24
C PHE A 592 7.93 -16.04 5.45
N THR A 593 7.68 -16.55 6.65
CA THR A 593 8.20 -15.98 7.90
C THR A 593 8.70 -17.09 8.82
N ALA A 594 9.91 -16.96 9.35
CA ALA A 594 10.48 -17.87 10.34
C ALA A 594 11.17 -17.10 11.47
N GLU A 595 11.32 -17.75 12.63
CA GLU A 595 11.81 -17.12 13.86
C GLU A 595 13.09 -16.29 13.65
N GLY A 596 13.10 -15.06 14.19
CA GLY A 596 14.26 -14.17 14.15
C GLY A 596 14.60 -13.59 12.78
N ARG A 597 13.71 -13.72 11.78
CA ARG A 597 13.86 -13.15 10.43
C ARG A 597 12.65 -12.31 10.05
N ASP A 598 12.89 -11.29 9.24
CA ASP A 598 11.82 -10.54 8.59
C ASP A 598 11.15 -11.41 7.51
N PRO A 599 9.85 -11.19 7.23
CA PRO A 599 9.14 -11.88 6.16
C PRO A 599 9.81 -11.70 4.79
N VAL A 600 9.70 -12.71 3.93
CA VAL A 600 10.24 -12.69 2.55
C VAL A 600 9.20 -13.18 1.54
N ASP A 601 9.11 -12.47 0.42
CA ASP A 601 8.27 -12.84 -0.72
C ASP A 601 8.95 -13.93 -1.55
N LEU A 602 8.18 -14.93 -1.96
CA LEU A 602 8.58 -16.00 -2.87
C LEU A 602 7.57 -16.07 -4.02
N SER A 603 8.09 -16.20 -5.24
CA SER A 603 7.29 -16.42 -6.44
C SER A 603 7.34 -17.89 -6.84
N LEU A 604 6.21 -18.40 -7.34
CA LEU A 604 6.14 -19.72 -7.94
C LEU A 604 7.12 -19.83 -9.12
N PRO A 605 7.73 -21.01 -9.34
CA PRO A 605 8.58 -21.22 -10.52
C PRO A 605 7.75 -21.02 -11.80
N PRO A 606 8.32 -20.38 -12.83
CA PRO A 606 7.60 -20.13 -14.08
C PRO A 606 7.21 -21.45 -14.74
N ASP A 607 6.04 -21.45 -15.37
CA ASP A 607 5.55 -22.60 -16.11
C ASP A 607 6.54 -22.92 -17.25
N SER A 608 7.12 -24.12 -17.24
CA SER A 608 8.15 -24.52 -18.21
C SER A 608 7.62 -24.62 -19.66
N SER A 609 6.30 -24.44 -19.84
CA SER A 609 5.60 -24.38 -21.12
C SER A 609 5.54 -22.97 -21.76
N GLN A 610 5.86 -21.91 -21.00
CA GLN A 610 5.94 -20.53 -21.47
C GLN A 610 7.38 -19.99 -21.36
N GLN A 611 8.32 -20.57 -22.11
CA GLN A 611 9.51 -19.80 -22.48
C GLN A 611 9.22 -19.09 -23.81
N PRO A 612 9.36 -17.75 -23.89
CA PRO A 612 9.58 -17.10 -25.17
C PRO A 612 10.78 -17.81 -25.80
N SER A 613 10.63 -18.24 -27.04
CA SER A 613 11.73 -18.83 -27.80
C SER A 613 12.70 -17.72 -28.20
N GLU A 614 13.36 -17.09 -27.23
CA GLU A 614 14.56 -16.31 -27.48
C GLU A 614 15.70 -17.29 -27.75
N SER A 615 15.91 -17.56 -29.04
CA SER A 615 17.08 -18.29 -29.51
C SER A 615 18.35 -17.46 -29.26
N LEU A 616 18.89 -17.51 -28.05
CA LEU A 616 20.25 -17.07 -27.78
C LEU A 616 21.23 -18.16 -28.24
N PRO A 617 22.35 -17.81 -28.92
CA PRO A 617 23.32 -18.79 -29.37
C PRO A 617 23.88 -19.58 -28.18
N GLY A 618 23.80 -20.92 -28.24
CA GLY A 618 24.07 -21.86 -27.14
C GLY A 618 25.44 -21.81 -26.44
N VAL A 619 26.29 -20.86 -26.80
CA VAL A 619 27.57 -20.58 -26.14
C VAL A 619 27.39 -19.64 -24.93
N ALA A 620 26.40 -18.74 -24.93
CA ALA A 620 26.18 -17.80 -23.83
C ALA A 620 25.56 -18.46 -22.58
N VAL A 621 24.63 -19.41 -22.79
CA VAL A 621 24.00 -20.18 -21.72
C VAL A 621 25.02 -21.08 -21.00
N ALA A 622 25.95 -21.70 -21.74
CA ALA A 622 27.00 -22.52 -21.13
C ALA A 622 27.98 -21.69 -20.28
N VAL A 623 28.23 -20.42 -20.61
CA VAL A 623 29.12 -19.53 -19.84
C VAL A 623 28.47 -19.07 -18.53
N LEU A 624 27.16 -18.80 -18.52
CA LEU A 624 26.45 -18.41 -17.30
C LEU A 624 26.30 -19.56 -16.30
N TYR A 625 25.99 -20.77 -16.77
CA TYR A 625 25.94 -21.95 -15.90
C TYR A 625 27.31 -22.36 -15.36
N THR A 626 28.38 -22.20 -16.15
CA THR A 626 29.74 -22.49 -15.68
C THR A 626 30.28 -21.44 -14.71
N ALA A 627 29.92 -20.16 -14.89
CA ALA A 627 30.28 -19.09 -13.95
C ALA A 627 29.56 -19.25 -12.59
N GLY A 628 28.28 -19.60 -12.59
CA GLY A 628 27.51 -19.89 -11.36
C GLY A 628 28.03 -21.12 -10.60
N ALA A 629 28.34 -22.21 -11.31
CA ALA A 629 28.90 -23.42 -10.70
C ALA A 629 30.30 -23.19 -10.10
N LEU A 630 31.14 -22.37 -10.75
CA LEU A 630 32.48 -22.04 -10.23
C LEU A 630 32.43 -21.12 -9.00
N ALA A 631 31.45 -20.22 -8.90
CA ALA A 631 31.25 -19.39 -7.72
C ALA A 631 30.84 -20.25 -6.50
N VAL A 632 29.92 -21.21 -6.70
CA VAL A 632 29.49 -22.13 -5.63
C VAL A 632 30.63 -23.06 -5.18
N ILE A 633 31.42 -23.60 -6.10
CA ILE A 633 32.60 -24.42 -5.77
C ILE A 633 33.66 -23.60 -5.02
N GLY A 634 33.86 -22.32 -5.39
CA GLY A 634 34.77 -21.42 -4.70
C GLY A 634 34.37 -21.16 -3.24
N VAL A 635 33.08 -20.95 -2.98
CA VAL A 635 32.54 -20.76 -1.63
C VAL A 635 32.68 -22.03 -0.79
N ILE A 636 32.38 -23.21 -1.37
CA ILE A 636 32.53 -24.50 -0.68
C ILE A 636 34.00 -24.77 -0.31
N LEU A 637 34.94 -24.50 -1.23
CA LEU A 637 36.37 -24.69 -0.95
C LEU A 637 36.91 -23.71 0.10
N ALA A 638 36.41 -22.47 0.14
CA ALA A 638 36.76 -21.49 1.16
C ALA A 638 36.25 -21.91 2.56
N VAL A 639 35.03 -22.43 2.64
CA VAL A 639 34.44 -22.94 3.89
C VAL A 639 35.16 -24.20 4.37
N VAL A 640 35.53 -25.12 3.49
CA VAL A 640 36.29 -26.33 3.84
C VAL A 640 37.73 -26.00 4.27
N ALA A 641 38.35 -24.97 3.68
CA ALA A 641 39.68 -24.52 4.09
C ALA A 641 39.66 -23.80 5.46
N ALA A 642 38.58 -23.07 5.76
CA ALA A 642 38.40 -22.39 7.05
C ALA A 642 38.04 -23.35 8.20
N THR A 643 37.44 -24.50 7.92
CA THR A 643 36.97 -25.46 8.93
C THR A 643 37.92 -26.64 9.17
N ARG A 644 39.03 -26.76 8.42
CA ARG A 644 40.03 -27.81 8.68
C ARG A 644 40.94 -27.45 9.86
N PRO A 645 40.96 -28.23 10.95
CA PRO A 645 41.91 -28.03 12.04
C PRO A 645 43.33 -28.31 11.54
N ARG A 646 44.22 -27.32 11.70
CA ARG A 646 45.65 -27.44 11.35
C ARG A 646 46.29 -28.56 12.17
N ARG A 647 46.54 -29.72 11.55
CA ARG A 647 47.40 -30.76 12.12
C ARG A 647 48.86 -30.36 11.95
N SER A 648 49.55 -30.14 13.07
CA SER A 648 51.00 -29.99 13.12
C SER A 648 51.67 -31.35 12.82
N PRO A 649 52.61 -31.44 11.85
CA PRO A 649 53.45 -32.62 11.71
C PRO A 649 54.58 -32.58 12.74
N HIS A 650 54.67 -33.69 13.47
CA HIS A 650 55.73 -34.08 14.39
C HIS A 650 56.93 -34.61 13.59
N ASP A 651 58.14 -34.44 14.13
CA ASP A 651 59.42 -34.91 13.61
C ASP A 651 59.48 -36.43 13.35
N ALA A 652 60.22 -36.84 12.31
CA ALA A 652 61.14 -37.99 12.34
C ALA A 652 61.98 -38.08 11.04
N ASP A 653 63.30 -38.16 11.28
CA ASP A 653 64.47 -38.52 10.44
C ASP A 653 64.91 -37.64 9.26
#